data_AF-C5FS98-F1
#
_entry.id   AF-C5FS98-F1
#
_cell.length_a   1.000
_cell.length_b   1.000
_cell.length_c   1.000
_cell.angle_alpha   90.00
_cell.angle_beta   90.00
_cell.angle_gamma   90.00
#
_symmetry.space_group_name_H-M   'P 1'
#
loop_
_entity.id
_entity.type
_entity.pdbx_description
1 polymer ?
#
loop_
_entity_poly.entity_id
_entity_poly.type
_entity_poly.pdbx_seq_one_letter_code
_entity_poly.pdbx_strand_id
1 'polypeptide(L)'
;MVRGIAPRDAPPSGAEEFLKLLSNPFSSELNYNAFWVSLGTSVGVTAGLALLFSLVRPRNSVVYAPKLKHADKSHAPPPLGKGIFAWITPIIKLKEDELVDRMGMDATIFLRFTRMCRNMFLVMSIIGCLIMIPVNVHYSNRKIANGTKSLFDFMTPELVWGEPLWSNIACAWAFNFIVMYFLWHNYRAIHRLRKRYFQSPEYQKSLHARTVMVTHIPPSYRTDEGLLRLTDEVNPTASIPRAAIGRNMRELPGLIKEHDTVVRKLEEVLAKYFKDPDHLPLNRPTCKPAKKDQSGRSSSEQVDAIDYYTDRVRQLEMEIRHVRESIDKRNAMPYGFASWDAIEDAHAVAFAARNKHPHGTTIRQAPRPNDIIWDNLALSKSNLKWKRFMNAVWSTILTVIWIVPNAMIAIFLTNLSNLGRVWPAFQTSLNGNPKTWAAVQGIASPAILSLVYIVLPIIFRRLATQSGKKTKTARERQVIHSLYAFFVFNNLVVFSLFSSVWQVGAVIIKAKNEGQDAWKALQAGGTFQNFVVALIRVAPFWVNWLLQRNLGAAIDLIQMINMVWIFFARKFLSPTPRKSIEWTAPPPFDYASYYNYFLFYVTTALCFSTLQPIVLPVTALYFGVDTWLKKYLLLYIFVTKTESGGRYWRLIYNRVVFAVILSNFVTGLIVTARGSWTMVYSLVPLPLIMLGFKWYCRVTFDNQMQYYNRALVTDPEATANSKSSKKMVERLSSRFGHPALYKPLTTPMVHAKAVGALEKFFQSRQGMGAETGEYSDIAMHRMSSTRPGKSDNNRNAPFEVVAENQLDFSYFKDRPDFRDEFGGGIYGRPDDVFTERSHTPKSFLIGTGDSPSSSRASSPTPSTYSQQGRSATFQGPHGRFPQLSDHPAFQPNDSEEPSFYTAPNESERGLLSHAQTTPLRQDGDIGSIDRWHSHTSEIRDQSPSNFTPYRGHR
;
A
#
# COMPACT_ATOMS: atom_id res chain seq x y z
N MET A 1 -61.14 46.51 30.68
CA MET A 1 -61.36 45.07 30.39
C MET A 1 -61.06 44.82 28.92
N VAL A 2 -60.74 43.57 28.56
CA VAL A 2 -60.20 43.09 27.27
C VAL A 2 -58.67 43.14 27.16
N ARG A 3 -58.03 42.16 27.84
CA ARG A 3 -56.71 41.64 27.50
C ARG A 3 -56.83 40.88 26.17
N GLY A 4 -56.20 41.39 25.11
CA GLY A 4 -55.96 40.64 23.89
C GLY A 4 -54.93 39.55 24.16
N ILE A 5 -55.36 38.29 24.10
CA ILE A 5 -54.52 37.11 24.20
C ILE A 5 -53.70 37.02 22.90
N ALA A 6 -52.39 37.23 23.00
CA ALA A 6 -51.47 36.83 21.92
C ALA A 6 -51.61 35.32 21.69
N PRO A 7 -51.70 34.84 20.44
CA PRO A 7 -51.76 33.41 20.19
C PRO A 7 -50.49 32.75 20.72
N ARG A 8 -50.68 31.72 21.55
CA ARG A 8 -49.62 30.79 21.97
C ARG A 8 -48.94 30.27 20.70
N ASP A 9 -47.65 30.57 20.56
CA ASP A 9 -46.80 29.99 19.52
C ASP A 9 -47.00 28.47 19.50
N ALA A 10 -47.45 27.94 18.36
CA ALA A 10 -47.51 26.50 18.15
C ALA A 10 -46.11 25.90 18.36
N PRO A 11 -45.97 24.67 18.89
CA PRO A 11 -44.68 24.01 18.93
C PRO A 11 -44.10 23.99 17.50
N PRO A 12 -42.84 24.39 17.30
CA PRO A 12 -42.25 24.45 15.96
C PRO A 12 -42.41 23.08 15.30
N SER A 13 -42.78 23.07 14.02
CA SER A 13 -42.89 21.80 13.29
C SER A 13 -41.54 21.07 13.36
N GLY A 14 -41.54 19.73 13.42
CA GLY A 14 -40.29 18.96 13.45
C GLY A 14 -39.34 19.30 12.30
N ALA A 15 -39.89 19.80 11.18
CA ALA A 15 -39.14 20.36 10.07
C ALA A 15 -38.41 21.68 10.42
N GLU A 16 -39.05 22.64 11.10
CA GLU A 16 -38.43 23.90 11.52
C GLU A 16 -37.37 23.70 12.60
N GLU A 17 -37.60 22.77 13.53
CA GLU A 17 -36.61 22.42 14.55
C GLU A 17 -35.40 21.71 13.92
N PHE A 18 -35.64 20.83 12.93
CA PHE A 18 -34.59 20.26 12.08
C PHE A 18 -33.81 21.35 11.32
N LEU A 19 -34.50 22.29 10.67
CA LEU A 19 -33.87 23.44 9.98
C LEU A 19 -33.01 24.28 10.94
N LYS A 20 -33.45 24.48 12.19
CA LYS A 20 -32.70 25.23 13.22
C LYS A 20 -31.45 24.50 13.68
N LEU A 21 -31.52 23.17 13.87
CA LEU A 21 -30.37 22.34 14.23
C LEU A 21 -29.30 22.30 13.15
N LEU A 22 -29.71 22.26 11.89
CA LEU A 22 -28.83 22.32 10.74
C LEU A 22 -28.12 23.67 10.58
N SER A 23 -28.69 24.76 11.09
CA SER A 23 -28.11 26.11 10.97
C SER A 23 -26.89 26.35 11.86
N ASN A 24 -26.74 25.61 12.98
CA ASN A 24 -25.63 25.73 13.94
C ASN A 24 -25.19 24.36 14.49
N PRO A 25 -24.64 23.45 13.65
CA PRO A 25 -24.24 22.11 14.09
C PRO A 25 -23.01 22.11 15.02
N PHE A 26 -22.30 23.24 15.13
CA PHE A 26 -21.04 23.37 15.89
C PHE A 26 -21.17 24.15 17.20
N SER A 27 -22.39 24.47 17.66
CA SER A 27 -22.60 25.23 18.90
C SER A 27 -22.37 24.43 20.18
N SER A 28 -21.89 23.18 20.09
CA SER A 28 -21.35 22.48 21.25
C SER A 28 -20.06 23.17 21.65
N GLU A 29 -20.14 24.08 22.62
CA GLU A 29 -19.06 24.90 23.15
C GLU A 29 -17.73 24.15 23.20
N LEU A 30 -16.86 24.44 22.22
CA LEU A 30 -15.47 24.00 22.23
C LEU A 30 -14.72 24.88 23.22
N ASN A 31 -14.91 24.55 24.50
CA ASN A 31 -14.32 25.24 25.63
C ASN A 31 -12.79 25.12 25.62
N TYR A 32 -12.11 26.15 26.12
CA TYR A 32 -10.66 26.15 26.37
C TYR A 32 -10.19 24.88 27.11
N ASN A 33 -11.01 24.40 28.05
CA ASN A 33 -10.77 23.16 28.79
C ASN A 33 -10.81 21.91 27.90
N ALA A 34 -11.68 21.88 26.87
CA ALA A 34 -11.79 20.75 25.96
C ALA A 34 -10.53 20.58 25.09
N PHE A 35 -9.88 21.68 24.68
CA PHE A 35 -8.61 21.60 23.95
C PHE A 35 -7.52 20.98 24.81
N TRP A 36 -7.31 21.46 26.04
CA TRP A 36 -6.28 20.92 26.94
C TRP A 36 -6.57 19.48 27.36
N VAL A 37 -7.83 19.13 27.59
CA VAL A 37 -8.24 17.73 27.85
C VAL A 37 -7.97 16.88 26.60
N SER A 38 -8.28 17.36 25.40
CA SER A 38 -7.99 16.64 24.15
C SER A 38 -6.48 16.53 23.89
N LEU A 39 -5.67 17.53 24.25
CA LEU A 39 -4.22 17.50 24.15
C LEU A 39 -3.63 16.48 25.14
N GLY A 40 -4.02 16.57 26.41
CA GLY A 40 -3.56 15.67 27.46
C GLY A 40 -3.94 14.22 27.17
N THR A 41 -5.19 13.97 26.79
CA THR A 41 -5.65 12.62 26.42
C THR A 41 -4.96 12.10 25.15
N SER A 42 -4.81 12.93 24.11
CA SER A 42 -4.17 12.50 22.86
C SER A 42 -2.69 12.17 23.06
N VAL A 43 -1.92 13.04 23.73
CA VAL A 43 -0.50 12.81 24.01
C VAL A 43 -0.33 11.66 25.00
N GLY A 44 -1.13 11.63 26.07
CA GLY A 44 -1.07 10.59 27.10
C GLY A 44 -1.37 9.19 26.55
N VAL A 45 -2.44 9.03 25.78
CA VAL A 45 -2.77 7.73 25.15
C VAL A 45 -1.73 7.37 24.08
N THR A 46 -1.26 8.32 23.28
CA THR A 46 -0.18 8.05 22.29
C THR A 46 1.09 7.54 23.00
N ALA A 47 1.50 8.16 24.11
CA ALA A 47 2.64 7.73 24.91
C ALA A 47 2.39 6.35 25.55
N GLY A 48 1.20 6.13 26.13
CA GLY A 48 0.80 4.84 26.70
C GLY A 48 0.81 3.70 25.68
N LEU A 49 0.32 3.96 24.47
CA LEU A 49 0.36 3.02 23.34
C LEU A 49 1.80 2.75 22.88
N ALA A 50 2.67 3.77 22.83
CA ALA A 50 4.08 3.60 22.51
C ALA A 50 4.84 2.79 23.57
N LEU A 51 4.50 2.95 24.85
CA LEU A 51 5.02 2.13 25.94
C LEU A 51 4.54 0.68 25.84
N LEU A 52 3.24 0.47 25.60
CA LEU A 52 2.68 -0.87 25.38
C LEU A 52 3.36 -1.57 24.21
N PHE A 53 3.54 -0.86 23.10
CA PHE A 53 4.30 -1.35 21.95
C PHE A 53 5.72 -1.77 22.37
N SER A 54 6.41 -0.91 23.12
CA SER A 54 7.79 -1.16 23.57
C SER A 54 7.90 -2.40 24.48
N LEU A 55 6.83 -2.77 25.20
CA LEU A 55 6.74 -3.98 26.02
C LEU A 55 6.37 -5.24 25.23
N VAL A 56 5.44 -5.15 24.27
CA VAL A 56 4.93 -6.30 23.51
C VAL A 56 5.90 -6.71 22.40
N ARG A 57 6.58 -5.73 21.80
CA ARG A 57 7.46 -5.92 20.65
C ARG A 57 8.58 -6.95 20.86
N PRO A 58 9.34 -6.98 21.98
CA PRO A 58 10.36 -8.01 22.21
C PRO A 58 9.82 -9.44 22.23
N ARG A 59 8.55 -9.64 22.60
CA ARG A 59 7.92 -10.96 22.71
C ARG A 59 7.40 -11.49 21.37
N ASN A 60 7.12 -10.62 20.39
CA ASN A 60 6.52 -11.03 19.12
C ASN A 60 7.24 -10.43 17.90
N SER A 61 8.47 -10.88 17.65
CA SER A 61 9.31 -10.39 16.54
C SER A 61 8.75 -10.71 15.15
N VAL A 62 7.89 -11.74 15.03
CA VAL A 62 7.28 -12.14 13.75
C VAL A 62 6.35 -11.04 13.21
N VAL A 63 5.57 -10.40 14.09
CA VAL A 63 4.63 -9.33 13.69
C VAL A 63 5.34 -7.97 13.63
N TYR A 64 6.21 -7.67 14.60
CA TYR A 64 6.79 -6.33 14.75
C TYR A 64 8.14 -6.12 14.06
N ALA A 65 8.76 -7.17 13.52
CA ALA A 65 9.99 -7.09 12.75
C ALA A 65 10.10 -8.16 11.63
N PRO A 66 9.06 -8.40 10.81
CA PRO A 66 9.11 -9.41 9.74
C PRO A 66 10.24 -9.13 8.72
N LYS A 67 10.57 -7.87 8.45
CA LYS A 67 11.65 -7.52 7.52
C LYS A 67 13.03 -7.95 8.02
N LEU A 68 13.26 -7.92 9.33
CA LEU A 68 14.53 -8.37 9.90
C LEU A 68 14.74 -9.88 9.68
N LYS A 69 13.65 -10.65 9.65
CA LYS A 69 13.69 -12.10 9.46
C LYS A 69 13.81 -12.51 7.98
N HIS A 70 13.13 -11.78 7.09
CA HIS A 70 12.94 -12.22 5.71
C HIS A 70 13.79 -11.48 4.67
N ALA A 71 14.26 -10.26 4.96
CA ALA A 71 14.96 -9.43 3.99
C ALA A 71 16.31 -10.05 3.57
N ASP A 72 16.69 -9.81 2.32
CA ASP A 72 18.00 -10.19 1.82
C ASP A 72 19.10 -9.41 2.55
N LYS A 73 20.32 -9.97 2.64
CA LYS A 73 21.44 -9.39 3.39
C LYS A 73 21.75 -7.93 3.01
N SER A 74 21.49 -7.53 1.77
CA SER A 74 21.67 -6.15 1.27
C SER A 74 20.55 -5.19 1.70
N HIS A 75 19.34 -5.69 1.92
CA HIS A 75 18.14 -4.93 2.26
C HIS A 75 17.76 -5.02 3.74
N ALA A 76 18.49 -5.83 4.51
CA ALA A 76 18.21 -6.08 5.90
C ALA A 76 18.32 -4.79 6.75
N PRO A 77 17.29 -4.45 7.55
CA PRO A 77 17.38 -3.34 8.48
C PRO A 77 18.38 -3.64 9.61
N PRO A 78 18.90 -2.62 10.30
CA PRO A 78 19.86 -2.82 11.38
C PRO A 78 19.26 -3.68 12.49
N PRO A 79 20.07 -4.52 13.17
CA PRO A 79 19.58 -5.43 14.18
C PRO A 79 18.95 -4.66 15.34
N LEU A 80 17.88 -5.23 15.88
CA LEU A 80 17.11 -4.65 16.95
C LEU A 80 17.52 -5.26 18.28
N GLY A 81 18.01 -4.43 19.22
CA GLY A 81 18.25 -4.88 20.59
C GLY A 81 16.96 -5.29 21.30
N LYS A 82 17.08 -6.19 22.29
CA LYS A 82 15.95 -6.69 23.10
C LYS A 82 15.42 -5.67 24.13
N GLY A 83 16.08 -4.52 24.30
CA GLY A 83 15.67 -3.48 25.24
C GLY A 83 14.37 -2.76 24.82
N ILE A 84 13.62 -2.27 25.80
CA ILE A 84 12.30 -1.60 25.65
C ILE A 84 12.40 -0.40 24.69
N PHE A 85 13.44 0.43 24.80
CA PHE A 85 13.67 1.59 23.92
C PHE A 85 14.76 1.37 22.87
N ALA A 86 15.26 0.14 22.70
CA ALA A 86 16.36 -0.16 21.79
C ALA A 86 16.02 0.08 20.30
N TRP A 87 14.74 0.31 19.96
CA TRP A 87 14.30 0.64 18.62
C TRP A 87 14.55 2.10 18.23
N ILE A 88 14.76 3.00 19.20
CA ILE A 88 14.93 4.44 18.94
C ILE A 88 16.34 4.72 18.36
N THR A 89 17.38 4.10 18.93
CA THR A 89 18.78 4.31 18.52
C THR A 89 19.03 4.05 17.03
N PRO A 90 18.58 2.91 16.45
CA PRO A 90 18.74 2.66 15.02
C PRO A 90 17.99 3.66 14.14
N ILE A 91 16.83 4.16 14.60
CA ILE A 91 16.06 5.15 13.85
C ILE A 91 16.76 6.50 13.81
N ILE A 92 17.40 6.92 14.90
CA ILE A 92 18.15 8.18 14.94
C ILE A 92 19.40 8.08 14.05
N LYS A 93 20.18 7.00 14.21
CA LYS A 93 21.48 6.85 13.55
C LYS A 93 21.38 6.65 12.04
N LEU A 94 20.28 6.09 11.55
CA LEU A 94 20.17 5.71 10.14
C LEU A 94 20.02 6.92 9.20
N LYS A 95 21.04 7.13 8.36
CA LYS A 95 21.12 8.20 7.34
C LYS A 95 20.15 7.96 6.18
N GLU A 96 19.79 9.03 5.49
CA GLU A 96 18.85 9.01 4.37
C GLU A 96 19.32 8.16 3.18
N ASP A 97 20.62 8.14 2.91
CA ASP A 97 21.20 7.37 1.80
C ASP A 97 21.02 5.87 2.01
N GLU A 98 21.33 5.36 3.21
CA GLU A 98 21.15 3.96 3.56
C GLU A 98 19.66 3.54 3.59
N LEU A 99 18.74 4.50 3.78
CA LEU A 99 17.31 4.20 3.74
C LEU A 99 16.86 3.83 2.31
N VAL A 100 17.48 4.40 1.27
CA VAL A 100 17.09 4.10 -0.12
C VAL A 100 17.38 2.66 -0.44
N ASP A 101 18.56 2.18 -0.05
CA ASP A 101 19.02 0.83 -0.33
C ASP A 101 18.24 -0.22 0.48
N ARG A 102 17.75 0.10 1.70
CA ARG A 102 17.03 -0.87 2.55
C ARG A 102 15.51 -0.86 2.36
N MET A 103 14.92 0.29 2.04
CA MET A 103 13.46 0.47 2.05
C MET A 103 12.86 0.77 0.67
N GLY A 104 13.70 1.09 -0.32
CA GLY A 104 13.27 1.53 -1.64
C GLY A 104 13.09 3.04 -1.76
N MET A 105 12.97 3.53 -2.99
CA MET A 105 12.88 4.96 -3.26
C MET A 105 11.53 5.55 -2.85
N ASP A 106 10.43 4.82 -3.06
CA ASP A 106 9.11 5.37 -2.74
C ASP A 106 8.91 5.57 -1.22
N ALA A 107 9.45 4.65 -0.41
CA ALA A 107 9.40 4.74 1.05
C ALA A 107 10.26 5.90 1.58
N THR A 108 11.43 6.13 0.98
CA THR A 108 12.30 7.24 1.37
C THR A 108 11.71 8.60 1.01
N ILE A 109 11.09 8.73 -0.16
CA ILE A 109 10.37 9.95 -0.55
C ILE A 109 9.19 10.22 0.40
N PHE A 110 8.47 9.17 0.82
CA PHE A 110 7.40 9.29 1.81
C PHE A 110 7.92 9.88 3.14
N LEU A 111 9.00 9.32 3.69
CA LEU A 111 9.61 9.83 4.93
C LEU A 111 10.20 11.24 4.79
N ARG A 112 10.72 11.55 3.60
CA ARG A 112 11.23 12.89 3.32
C ARG A 112 10.10 13.92 3.29
N PHE A 113 8.97 13.56 2.67
CA PHE A 113 7.79 14.42 2.65
C PHE A 113 7.27 14.71 4.06
N THR A 114 7.17 13.71 4.94
CA THR A 114 6.73 13.94 6.32
C THR A 114 7.72 14.82 7.10
N ARG A 115 9.03 14.61 6.93
CA ARG A 115 10.07 15.46 7.53
C ARG A 115 10.01 16.90 7.02
N MET A 116 9.74 17.09 5.72
CA MET A 116 9.51 18.41 5.14
C MET A 116 8.31 19.09 5.81
N CYS A 117 7.17 18.42 5.91
CA CYS A 117 5.98 18.96 6.56
C CYS A 117 6.25 19.36 8.02
N ARG A 118 6.93 18.49 8.79
CA ARG A 118 7.32 18.80 10.18
C ARG A 118 8.13 20.09 10.28
N ASN A 119 9.22 20.20 9.51
CA ASN A 119 10.11 21.36 9.59
C ASN A 119 9.41 22.63 9.08
N MET A 120 8.61 22.52 8.01
CA MET A 120 7.84 23.61 7.43
C MET A 120 6.83 24.18 8.43
N PHE A 121 6.00 23.31 9.04
CA PHE A 121 5.01 23.75 10.03
C PHE A 121 5.63 24.25 11.33
N LEU A 122 6.81 23.75 11.73
CA LEU A 122 7.53 24.26 12.90
C LEU A 122 7.96 25.71 12.67
N VAL A 123 8.58 26.03 11.53
CA VAL A 123 8.99 27.41 11.19
C VAL A 123 7.77 28.32 11.04
N MET A 124 6.72 27.86 10.34
CA MET A 124 5.48 28.62 10.22
C MET A 124 4.79 28.84 11.57
N SER A 125 4.85 27.88 12.49
CA SER A 125 4.27 28.00 13.83
C SER A 125 4.95 29.08 14.64
N ILE A 126 6.28 29.23 14.54
CA ILE A 126 7.00 30.29 15.25
C ILE A 126 6.47 31.65 14.78
N ILE A 127 6.40 31.86 13.47
CA ILE A 127 5.95 33.14 12.88
C ILE A 127 4.46 33.38 13.15
N GLY A 128 3.62 32.37 12.92
CA GLY A 128 2.17 32.48 13.10
C GLY A 128 1.77 32.71 14.55
N CYS A 129 2.36 31.99 15.50
CA CYS A 129 2.03 32.15 16.91
C CYS A 129 2.61 33.45 17.50
N LEU A 130 3.84 33.84 17.14
CA LEU A 130 4.48 35.04 17.71
C LEU A 130 3.93 36.34 17.13
N ILE A 131 3.48 36.36 15.88
CA ILE A 131 2.99 37.57 15.23
C ILE A 131 1.46 37.67 15.31
N MET A 132 0.73 36.62 14.90
CA MET A 132 -0.73 36.75 14.72
C MET A 132 -1.50 36.70 16.04
N ILE A 133 -1.09 35.85 17.01
CA ILE A 133 -1.83 35.71 18.27
C ILE A 133 -1.79 37.03 19.06
N PRO A 134 -0.63 37.69 19.27
CA PRO A 134 -0.60 38.95 20.01
C PRO A 134 -1.37 40.07 19.32
N VAL A 135 -1.27 40.19 17.99
CA VAL A 135 -1.99 41.21 17.22
C VAL A 135 -3.51 41.00 17.33
N ASN A 136 -3.99 39.77 17.15
CA ASN A 136 -5.42 39.49 17.25
C ASN A 136 -5.95 39.74 18.67
N VAL A 137 -5.21 39.33 19.70
CA VAL A 137 -5.63 39.52 21.11
C VAL A 137 -5.63 41.00 21.50
N HIS A 138 -4.65 41.77 21.04
CA HIS A 138 -4.52 43.19 21.39
C HIS A 138 -5.63 44.05 20.74
N TYR A 139 -5.94 43.80 19.47
CA TYR A 139 -6.94 44.57 18.71
C TYR A 139 -8.35 43.98 18.76
N SER A 140 -8.55 42.84 19.42
CA SER A 140 -9.87 42.23 19.57
C SER A 140 -10.78 43.12 20.42
N ASN A 141 -11.92 43.51 19.86
CA ASN A 141 -12.86 44.39 20.54
C ASN A 141 -13.64 43.64 21.64
N ARG A 142 -13.15 43.73 22.89
CA ARG A 142 -13.77 43.07 24.06
C ARG A 142 -15.19 43.55 24.37
N LYS A 143 -15.61 44.72 23.87
CA LYS A 143 -16.97 45.26 24.09
C LYS A 143 -18.07 44.49 23.33
N ILE A 144 -17.70 43.78 22.25
CA ILE A 144 -18.61 42.95 21.43
C ILE A 144 -18.64 41.50 21.95
N ALA A 145 -17.70 41.15 22.84
CA ALA A 145 -17.67 39.84 23.49
C ALA A 145 -18.66 39.84 24.67
N ASN A 146 -19.93 39.57 24.37
CA ASN A 146 -20.87 39.11 25.40
C ASN A 146 -20.20 37.93 26.13
N GLY A 147 -20.21 37.92 27.47
CA GLY A 147 -19.32 37.14 28.36
C GLY A 147 -19.33 35.60 28.27
N THR A 148 -19.67 35.02 27.12
CA THR A 148 -19.71 33.59 26.78
C THR A 148 -18.64 33.17 25.75
N LYS A 149 -17.80 34.08 25.23
CA LYS A 149 -16.76 33.74 24.24
C LYS A 149 -15.45 33.28 24.89
N SER A 150 -14.88 32.20 24.35
CA SER A 150 -13.70 31.51 24.87
C SER A 150 -12.38 32.21 24.52
N LEU A 151 -11.29 31.93 25.25
CA LEU A 151 -9.93 32.41 24.93
C LEU A 151 -9.50 32.14 23.48
N PHE A 152 -10.02 31.07 22.87
CA PHE A 152 -9.74 30.71 21.48
C PHE A 152 -10.37 31.67 20.48
N ASP A 153 -11.54 32.22 20.78
CA ASP A 153 -12.23 33.16 19.89
C ASP A 153 -11.45 34.49 19.78
N PHE A 154 -10.80 34.91 20.86
CA PHE A 154 -9.94 36.10 20.90
C PHE A 154 -8.63 35.95 20.11
N MET A 155 -8.21 34.72 19.78
CA MET A 155 -7.02 34.46 18.97
C MET A 155 -7.32 34.44 17.47
N THR A 156 -8.60 34.41 17.10
CA THR A 156 -9.05 34.46 15.70
C THR A 156 -9.25 35.91 15.22
N PRO A 157 -9.24 36.15 13.91
CA PRO A 157 -9.62 37.46 13.37
C PRO A 157 -11.15 37.72 13.43
N GLU A 158 -11.96 36.95 14.18
CA GLU A 158 -13.43 37.14 14.27
C GLU A 158 -13.81 38.55 14.74
N LEU A 159 -13.10 39.06 15.74
CA LEU A 159 -13.42 40.30 16.46
C LEU A 159 -12.54 41.49 16.03
N VAL A 160 -11.77 41.32 14.95
CA VAL A 160 -10.78 42.28 14.46
C VAL A 160 -11.24 42.87 13.12
N TRP A 161 -11.18 44.19 13.00
CA TRP A 161 -11.61 44.95 11.82
C TRP A 161 -10.55 45.99 11.43
N GLY A 162 -10.40 46.26 10.14
CA GLY A 162 -9.54 47.35 9.64
C GLY A 162 -8.04 47.01 9.60
N GLU A 163 -7.19 47.99 9.93
CA GLU A 163 -5.73 47.94 9.77
C GLU A 163 -4.99 46.73 10.34
N PRO A 164 -5.39 46.13 11.49
CA PRO A 164 -4.67 44.98 12.06
C PRO A 164 -4.63 43.74 11.14
N LEU A 165 -5.50 43.68 10.12
CA LEU A 165 -5.51 42.62 9.11
C LEU A 165 -4.26 42.62 8.21
N TRP A 166 -3.46 43.70 8.17
CA TRP A 166 -2.15 43.71 7.53
C TRP A 166 -1.21 42.62 8.07
N SER A 167 -1.36 42.23 9.34
CA SER A 167 -0.62 41.11 9.92
C SER A 167 -0.91 39.77 9.23
N ASN A 168 -2.18 39.51 8.86
CA ASN A 168 -2.59 38.30 8.15
C ASN A 168 -1.98 38.24 6.75
N ILE A 169 -1.90 39.40 6.08
CA ILE A 169 -1.31 39.52 4.75
C ILE A 169 0.21 39.30 4.83
N ALA A 170 0.89 39.97 5.76
CA ALA A 170 2.33 39.80 5.97
C ALA A 170 2.67 38.33 6.27
N CYS A 171 1.89 37.67 7.13
CA CYS A 171 2.03 36.23 7.40
C CYS A 171 1.74 35.37 6.17
N ALA A 172 0.73 35.69 5.36
CA ALA A 172 0.46 34.97 4.11
C ALA A 172 1.66 35.03 3.15
N TRP A 173 2.27 36.21 2.98
CA TRP A 173 3.50 36.36 2.21
C TRP A 173 4.66 35.53 2.78
N ALA A 174 4.90 35.63 4.09
CA ALA A 174 5.94 34.84 4.77
C ALA A 174 5.71 33.33 4.58
N PHE A 175 4.49 32.84 4.77
CA PHE A 175 4.13 31.44 4.61
C PHE A 175 4.34 30.96 3.17
N ASN A 176 4.00 31.75 2.15
CA ASN A 176 4.27 31.40 0.76
C ASN A 176 5.77 31.23 0.50
N PHE A 177 6.60 32.17 0.95
CA PHE A 177 8.06 32.07 0.78
C PHE A 177 8.66 30.88 1.53
N ILE A 178 8.20 30.60 2.76
CA ILE A 178 8.64 29.44 3.54
C ILE A 178 8.29 28.15 2.81
N VAL A 179 7.05 28.00 2.33
CA VAL A 179 6.63 26.81 1.59
C VAL A 179 7.43 26.67 0.29
N MET A 180 7.65 27.75 -0.45
CA MET A 180 8.49 27.75 -1.66
C MET A 180 9.91 27.28 -1.37
N TYR A 181 10.54 27.78 -0.29
CA TYR A 181 11.88 27.38 0.13
C TYR A 181 11.96 25.88 0.46
N PHE A 182 11.03 25.37 1.29
CA PHE A 182 11.02 23.96 1.66
C PHE A 182 10.71 23.05 0.48
N LEU A 183 9.80 23.45 -0.41
CA LEU A 183 9.50 22.70 -1.63
C LEU A 183 10.71 22.66 -2.57
N TRP A 184 11.39 23.79 -2.79
CA TRP A 184 12.58 23.87 -3.64
C TRP A 184 13.74 23.02 -3.08
N HIS A 185 14.02 23.14 -1.78
CA HIS A 185 15.06 22.38 -1.11
C HIS A 185 14.83 20.86 -1.25
N ASN A 186 13.60 20.41 -1.00
CA ASN A 186 13.25 18.99 -1.14
C ASN A 186 13.24 18.53 -2.60
N TYR A 187 12.84 19.38 -3.55
CA TYR A 187 12.90 19.07 -4.98
C TYR A 187 14.33 18.76 -5.43
N ARG A 188 15.29 19.63 -5.07
CA ARG A 188 16.71 19.45 -5.40
C ARG A 188 17.26 18.17 -4.81
N ALA A 189 16.84 17.83 -3.60
CA ALA A 189 17.37 16.67 -2.92
C ALA A 189 16.73 15.36 -3.40
N ILE A 190 15.45 15.35 -3.76
CA ILE A 190 14.82 14.22 -4.46
C ILE A 190 15.41 14.03 -5.86
N HIS A 191 15.75 15.13 -6.55
CA HIS A 191 16.49 15.05 -7.81
C HIS A 191 17.85 14.35 -7.63
N ARG A 192 18.60 14.67 -6.56
CA ARG A 192 19.86 13.97 -6.21
C ARG A 192 19.63 12.47 -5.92
N LEU A 193 18.63 12.13 -5.10
CA LEU A 193 18.27 10.74 -4.81
C LEU A 193 17.91 9.97 -6.08
N ARG A 194 17.18 10.60 -6.99
CA ARG A 194 16.78 10.00 -8.25
C ARG A 194 17.98 9.73 -9.17
N LYS A 195 18.93 10.67 -9.24
CA LYS A 195 20.18 10.47 -9.99
C LYS A 195 20.98 9.29 -9.43
N ARG A 196 21.10 9.20 -8.10
CA ARG A 196 21.77 8.08 -7.41
C ARG A 196 21.07 6.75 -7.65
N TYR A 197 19.74 6.72 -7.66
CA TYR A 197 18.99 5.51 -7.98
C TYR A 197 19.23 5.05 -9.41
N PHE A 198 19.34 5.96 -10.37
CA PHE A 198 19.70 5.55 -11.72
C PHE A 198 21.10 4.95 -11.78
N GLN A 199 22.03 5.39 -10.94
CA GLN A 199 23.38 4.82 -10.81
C GLN A 199 23.41 3.53 -9.98
N SER A 200 22.30 3.14 -9.33
CA SER A 200 22.30 1.95 -8.49
C SER A 200 22.50 0.68 -9.33
N PRO A 201 23.19 -0.34 -8.77
CA PRO A 201 23.46 -1.58 -9.51
C PRO A 201 22.17 -2.30 -9.91
N GLU A 202 21.10 -2.18 -9.11
CA GLU A 202 19.80 -2.75 -9.43
C GLU A 202 19.19 -2.12 -10.67
N TYR A 203 19.25 -0.79 -10.79
CA TYR A 203 18.70 -0.08 -11.94
C TYR A 203 19.54 -0.33 -13.19
N GLN A 204 20.87 -0.27 -13.06
CA GLN A 204 21.82 -0.49 -14.16
C GLN A 204 21.75 -1.90 -14.75
N LYS A 205 21.47 -2.89 -13.90
CA LYS A 205 21.25 -4.28 -14.30
C LYS A 205 19.80 -4.58 -14.63
N SER A 206 18.87 -3.62 -14.55
CA SER A 206 17.46 -3.89 -14.82
C SER A 206 17.12 -3.82 -16.32
N LEU A 207 16.31 -4.77 -16.77
CA LEU A 207 15.82 -4.84 -18.15
C LEU A 207 14.86 -3.69 -18.47
N HIS A 208 14.03 -3.27 -17.50
CA HIS A 208 13.08 -2.18 -17.72
C HIS A 208 13.76 -0.82 -17.93
N ALA A 209 14.96 -0.60 -17.40
CA ALA A 209 15.73 0.61 -17.67
C ALA A 209 16.16 0.71 -19.15
N ARG A 210 16.41 -0.44 -19.80
CA ARG A 210 16.85 -0.57 -21.20
C ARG A 210 15.70 -0.73 -22.19
N THR A 211 14.46 -0.85 -21.70
CA THR A 211 13.29 -1.19 -22.51
C THR A 211 12.35 0.00 -22.63
N VAL A 212 11.80 0.18 -23.82
CA VAL A 212 10.74 1.12 -24.14
C VAL A 212 9.49 0.34 -24.52
N MET A 213 8.37 0.76 -23.96
CA MET A 213 7.03 0.24 -24.27
C MET A 213 6.42 1.06 -25.41
N VAL A 214 6.02 0.39 -26.47
CA VAL A 214 5.29 0.97 -27.60
C VAL A 214 3.84 0.51 -27.55
N THR A 215 2.91 1.45 -27.62
CA THR A 215 1.47 1.16 -27.54
C THR A 215 0.69 1.87 -28.63
N HIS A 216 -0.49 1.33 -28.94
CA HIS A 216 -1.37 1.78 -30.02
C HIS A 216 -0.75 1.58 -31.41
N ILE A 217 -0.15 0.41 -31.64
CA ILE A 217 0.47 0.04 -32.91
C ILE A 217 -0.61 -0.19 -33.98
N PRO A 218 -0.54 0.51 -35.14
CA PRO A 218 -1.48 0.32 -36.25
C PRO A 218 -1.36 -1.11 -36.83
N PRO A 219 -2.44 -1.68 -37.40
CA PRO A 219 -2.46 -3.06 -37.91
C PRO A 219 -1.31 -3.43 -38.85
N SER A 220 -0.90 -2.51 -39.73
CA SER A 220 0.18 -2.71 -40.71
C SER A 220 1.57 -2.92 -40.10
N TYR A 221 1.81 -2.40 -38.89
CA TYR A 221 3.09 -2.49 -38.19
C TYR A 221 3.05 -3.48 -37.01
N ARG A 222 2.03 -4.35 -36.92
CA ARG A 222 1.92 -5.37 -35.86
C ARG A 222 2.77 -6.61 -36.14
N THR A 223 4.05 -6.39 -36.37
CA THR A 223 5.08 -7.43 -36.46
C THR A 223 6.31 -6.98 -35.68
N ASP A 224 7.19 -7.91 -35.32
CA ASP A 224 8.46 -7.54 -34.66
C ASP A 224 9.28 -6.60 -35.55
N GLU A 225 9.30 -6.81 -36.86
CA GLU A 225 9.95 -5.92 -37.83
C GLU A 225 9.25 -4.55 -37.94
N GLY A 226 7.92 -4.53 -37.98
CA GLY A 226 7.15 -3.28 -38.00
C GLY A 226 7.40 -2.43 -36.77
N LEU A 227 7.57 -3.06 -35.60
CA LEU A 227 7.95 -2.39 -34.37
C LEU A 227 9.36 -1.79 -34.45
N LEU A 228 10.32 -2.47 -35.10
CA LEU A 228 11.66 -1.93 -35.34
C LEU A 228 11.61 -0.68 -36.22
N ARG A 229 10.87 -0.72 -37.34
CA ARG A 229 10.71 0.43 -38.24
C ARG A 229 10.12 1.65 -37.52
N LEU A 230 9.11 1.43 -36.68
CA LEU A 230 8.50 2.49 -35.86
C LEU A 230 9.45 3.09 -34.83
N THR A 231 10.31 2.27 -34.22
CA THR A 231 11.31 2.78 -33.29
C THR A 231 12.43 3.52 -34.00
N ASP A 232 12.81 3.08 -35.20
CA ASP A 232 13.89 3.65 -36.00
C ASP A 232 13.57 5.07 -36.49
N GLU A 233 12.32 5.33 -36.89
CA GLU A 233 11.84 6.66 -37.29
C GLU A 233 12.08 7.74 -36.21
N VAL A 234 12.13 7.33 -34.95
CA VAL A 234 12.33 8.24 -33.80
C VAL A 234 13.71 8.07 -33.17
N ASN A 235 14.49 7.07 -33.60
CA ASN A 235 15.75 6.70 -32.98
C ASN A 235 16.82 7.75 -33.32
N PRO A 236 17.36 8.48 -32.32
CA PRO A 236 18.50 9.35 -32.54
C PRO A 236 19.83 8.59 -32.53
N THR A 237 19.83 7.30 -32.17
CA THR A 237 21.04 6.48 -31.97
C THR A 237 21.26 5.48 -33.11
N ALA A 238 22.53 5.17 -33.39
CA ALA A 238 22.93 4.14 -34.36
C ALA A 238 22.64 2.68 -33.91
N SER A 239 22.27 2.46 -32.64
CA SER A 239 22.02 1.13 -32.09
C SER A 239 20.61 0.64 -32.44
N ILE A 240 20.54 -0.57 -33.01
CA ILE A 240 19.28 -1.19 -33.42
C ILE A 240 18.64 -1.89 -32.21
N PRO A 241 17.40 -1.52 -31.83
CA PRO A 241 16.70 -2.19 -30.74
C PRO A 241 16.35 -3.63 -31.06
N ARG A 242 16.00 -4.39 -30.02
CA ARG A 242 15.35 -5.69 -30.12
C ARG A 242 13.88 -5.56 -29.79
N ALA A 243 13.02 -5.93 -30.72
CA ALA A 243 11.57 -5.81 -30.61
C ALA A 243 10.93 -7.15 -30.20
N ALA A 244 9.91 -7.09 -29.36
CA ALA A 244 9.01 -8.19 -29.04
C ALA A 244 7.57 -7.67 -29.00
N ILE A 245 6.74 -8.11 -29.93
CA ILE A 245 5.34 -7.72 -29.98
C ILE A 245 4.47 -8.49 -28.98
N GLY A 246 3.46 -7.80 -28.43
CA GLY A 246 2.46 -8.41 -27.57
C GLY A 246 1.65 -9.45 -28.32
N ARG A 247 1.46 -10.62 -27.70
CA ARG A 247 0.68 -11.72 -28.28
C ARG A 247 -0.75 -11.70 -27.75
N ASN A 248 -1.70 -12.11 -28.58
CA ASN A 248 -3.07 -12.32 -28.14
C ASN A 248 -3.17 -13.63 -27.35
N MET A 249 -3.68 -13.57 -26.12
CA MET A 249 -3.76 -14.73 -25.24
C MET A 249 -5.18 -15.30 -25.12
N ARG A 250 -6.12 -14.84 -25.95
CA ARG A 250 -7.53 -15.24 -25.88
C ARG A 250 -8.04 -15.09 -24.44
N GLU A 251 -8.46 -16.20 -23.82
CA GLU A 251 -9.06 -16.24 -22.48
C GLU A 251 -8.11 -16.77 -21.39
N LEU A 252 -6.84 -17.06 -21.74
CA LEU A 252 -5.87 -17.70 -20.84
C LEU A 252 -5.71 -17.00 -19.47
N PRO A 253 -5.60 -15.66 -19.37
CA PRO A 253 -5.51 -15.00 -18.07
C PRO A 253 -6.77 -15.19 -17.20
N GLY A 254 -7.93 -15.30 -17.83
CA GLY A 254 -9.21 -15.58 -17.15
C GLY A 254 -9.25 -16.98 -16.58
N LEU A 255 -8.80 -17.98 -17.36
CA LEU A 255 -8.72 -19.38 -16.93
C LEU A 255 -7.73 -19.58 -15.77
N ILE A 256 -6.54 -18.98 -15.84
CA ILE A 256 -5.56 -19.05 -14.73
C ILE A 256 -6.13 -18.42 -13.46
N LYS A 257 -6.82 -17.29 -13.58
CA LYS A 257 -7.47 -16.67 -12.42
C LYS A 257 -8.58 -17.55 -11.84
N GLU A 258 -9.39 -18.19 -12.70
CA GLU A 258 -10.41 -19.13 -12.26
C GLU A 258 -9.77 -20.31 -11.53
N HIS A 259 -8.72 -20.90 -12.11
CA HIS A 259 -7.91 -21.96 -11.50
C HIS A 259 -7.41 -21.57 -10.10
N ASP A 260 -6.76 -20.40 -9.95
CA ASP A 260 -6.25 -19.94 -8.66
C ASP A 260 -7.37 -19.78 -7.61
N THR A 261 -8.57 -19.34 -8.03
CA THR A 261 -9.72 -19.25 -7.11
C THR A 261 -10.27 -20.61 -6.70
N VAL A 262 -10.29 -21.59 -7.61
CA VAL A 262 -10.72 -22.95 -7.32
C VAL A 262 -9.73 -23.64 -6.39
N VAL A 263 -8.42 -23.50 -6.64
CA VAL A 263 -7.35 -24.02 -5.77
C VAL A 263 -7.48 -23.46 -4.35
N ARG A 264 -7.69 -22.15 -4.19
CA ARG A 264 -7.89 -21.54 -2.86
C ARG A 264 -9.15 -22.05 -2.14
N LYS A 265 -10.22 -22.35 -2.87
CA LYS A 265 -11.44 -22.96 -2.31
C LYS A 265 -11.21 -24.41 -1.90
N LEU A 266 -10.49 -25.19 -2.72
CA LEU A 266 -10.10 -26.56 -2.42
C LEU A 266 -9.26 -26.62 -1.14
N GLU A 267 -8.24 -25.77 -1.01
CA GLU A 267 -7.42 -25.65 0.20
C GLU A 267 -8.27 -25.33 1.44
N GLU A 268 -9.26 -24.45 1.32
CA GLU A 268 -10.14 -24.08 2.43
C GLU A 268 -11.05 -25.24 2.87
N VAL A 269 -11.59 -26.00 1.92
CA VAL A 269 -12.38 -27.20 2.22
C VAL A 269 -11.51 -28.26 2.87
N LEU A 270 -10.31 -28.51 2.33
CA LEU A 270 -9.35 -29.48 2.88
C LEU A 270 -8.92 -29.09 4.30
N ALA A 271 -8.61 -27.82 4.56
CA ALA A 271 -8.22 -27.36 5.89
C ALA A 271 -9.35 -27.44 6.92
N LYS A 272 -10.62 -27.34 6.49
CA LYS A 272 -11.79 -27.54 7.37
C LYS A 272 -12.05 -29.02 7.66
N TYR A 273 -11.93 -29.88 6.65
CA TYR A 273 -12.19 -31.31 6.78
C TYR A 273 -11.08 -32.03 7.56
N PHE A 274 -9.82 -31.74 7.25
CA PHE A 274 -8.64 -32.35 7.90
C PHE A 274 -8.13 -31.55 9.10
N LYS A 275 -9.04 -30.88 9.84
CA LYS A 275 -8.65 -30.14 11.05
C LYS A 275 -8.03 -31.07 12.10
N ASP A 276 -8.66 -32.22 12.31
CA ASP A 276 -8.23 -33.29 13.21
C ASP A 276 -8.08 -34.60 12.41
N PRO A 277 -6.85 -34.93 11.93
CA PRO A 277 -6.63 -36.05 11.01
C PRO A 277 -7.03 -37.43 11.56
N ASP A 278 -7.03 -37.59 12.88
CA ASP A 278 -7.33 -38.85 13.55
C ASP A 278 -8.84 -39.08 13.75
N HIS A 279 -9.64 -38.01 13.70
CA HIS A 279 -11.09 -38.04 13.88
C HIS A 279 -11.79 -37.26 12.76
N LEU A 280 -11.93 -37.91 11.60
CA LEU A 280 -12.62 -37.31 10.47
C LEU A 280 -14.15 -37.24 10.72
N PRO A 281 -14.81 -36.12 10.38
CA PRO A 281 -16.25 -36.02 10.50
C PRO A 281 -16.95 -36.96 9.51
N LEU A 282 -18.04 -37.60 9.97
CA LEU A 282 -18.85 -38.57 9.20
C LEU A 282 -19.45 -37.94 7.93
N ASN A 283 -19.89 -36.69 8.01
CA ASN A 283 -20.51 -35.99 6.89
C ASN A 283 -19.46 -35.23 6.07
N ARG A 284 -19.42 -35.51 4.77
CA ARG A 284 -18.53 -34.84 3.83
C ARG A 284 -18.97 -33.40 3.57
N PRO A 285 -18.01 -32.48 3.35
CA PRO A 285 -18.35 -31.11 2.99
C PRO A 285 -18.96 -31.09 1.59
N THR A 286 -20.18 -30.60 1.48
CA THR A 286 -20.86 -30.43 0.21
C THR A 286 -20.73 -28.99 -0.29
N CYS A 287 -20.79 -28.80 -1.61
CA CYS A 287 -20.84 -27.47 -2.21
C CYS A 287 -21.86 -27.42 -3.35
N LYS A 288 -22.31 -26.21 -3.67
CA LYS A 288 -23.09 -25.96 -4.88
C LYS A 288 -22.13 -25.77 -6.06
N PRO A 289 -22.25 -26.56 -7.15
CA PRO A 289 -21.39 -26.39 -8.31
C PRO A 289 -21.54 -25.00 -8.93
N ALA A 290 -20.50 -24.51 -9.59
CA ALA A 290 -20.55 -23.21 -10.26
C ALA A 290 -21.62 -23.19 -11.37
N LYS A 291 -22.29 -22.05 -11.55
CA LYS A 291 -23.38 -21.90 -12.55
C LYS A 291 -23.00 -22.32 -13.98
N LYS A 292 -21.71 -22.19 -14.35
CA LYS A 292 -21.20 -22.60 -15.67
C LYS A 292 -21.20 -24.13 -15.86
N ASP A 293 -21.02 -24.88 -14.77
CA ASP A 293 -20.91 -26.35 -14.77
C ASP A 293 -22.25 -27.01 -14.41
N GLN A 294 -23.33 -26.23 -14.27
CA GLN A 294 -24.68 -26.71 -13.95
C GLN A 294 -25.46 -27.20 -15.18
N SER A 295 -24.83 -27.33 -16.35
CA SER A 295 -25.51 -27.81 -17.55
C SER A 295 -26.05 -29.23 -17.34
N GLY A 296 -27.36 -29.35 -17.09
CA GLY A 296 -28.04 -30.62 -16.85
C GLY A 296 -28.28 -31.01 -15.39
N ARG A 297 -27.90 -30.18 -14.39
CA ARG A 297 -28.16 -30.45 -12.96
C ARG A 297 -29.12 -29.42 -12.34
N SER A 298 -29.97 -29.84 -11.41
CA SER A 298 -30.88 -28.94 -10.70
C SER A 298 -30.09 -27.96 -9.81
N SER A 299 -30.49 -26.69 -9.77
CA SER A 299 -29.82 -25.61 -9.02
C SER A 299 -29.71 -25.87 -7.49
N SER A 300 -30.40 -26.89 -6.97
CA SER A 300 -30.41 -27.30 -5.57
C SER A 300 -29.51 -28.48 -5.24
N GLU A 301 -28.95 -29.18 -6.24
CA GLU A 301 -28.14 -30.38 -6.02
C GLU A 301 -26.79 -30.02 -5.39
N GLN A 302 -26.50 -30.63 -4.24
CA GLN A 302 -25.23 -30.46 -3.54
C GLN A 302 -24.29 -31.60 -3.92
N VAL A 303 -23.08 -31.26 -4.38
CA VAL A 303 -22.06 -32.23 -4.78
C VAL A 303 -20.95 -32.23 -3.72
N ASP A 304 -20.25 -33.35 -3.56
CA ASP A 304 -19.05 -33.41 -2.73
C ASP A 304 -18.06 -32.30 -3.17
N ALA A 305 -17.71 -31.42 -2.23
CA ALA A 305 -16.88 -30.27 -2.51
C ALA A 305 -15.45 -30.65 -2.87
N ILE A 306 -14.91 -31.70 -2.25
CA ILE A 306 -13.52 -32.12 -2.48
C ILE A 306 -13.41 -32.69 -3.89
N ASP A 307 -14.33 -33.59 -4.27
CA ASP A 307 -14.33 -34.20 -5.60
C ASP A 307 -14.61 -33.16 -6.69
N TYR A 308 -15.64 -32.32 -6.51
CA TYR A 308 -15.96 -31.27 -7.47
C TYR A 308 -14.79 -30.33 -7.72
N TYR A 309 -14.15 -29.81 -6.66
CA TYR A 309 -13.02 -28.89 -6.84
C TYR A 309 -11.77 -29.57 -7.37
N THR A 310 -11.49 -30.82 -6.98
CA THR A 310 -10.33 -31.58 -7.49
C THR A 310 -10.47 -31.84 -8.99
N ASP A 311 -11.65 -32.30 -9.43
CA ASP A 311 -11.91 -32.54 -10.85
C ASP A 311 -11.96 -31.23 -11.64
N ARG A 312 -12.48 -30.14 -11.05
CA ARG A 312 -12.47 -28.82 -11.68
C ARG A 312 -11.07 -28.26 -11.87
N VAL A 313 -10.17 -28.43 -10.90
CA VAL A 313 -8.75 -28.04 -11.05
C VAL A 313 -8.14 -28.79 -12.23
N ARG A 314 -8.31 -30.11 -12.29
CA ARG A 314 -7.79 -30.93 -13.40
C ARG A 314 -8.33 -30.48 -14.75
N GLN A 315 -9.63 -30.21 -14.86
CA GLN A 315 -10.24 -29.69 -16.09
C GLN A 315 -9.62 -28.35 -16.52
N LEU A 316 -9.49 -27.41 -15.59
CA LEU A 316 -8.89 -26.09 -15.86
C LEU A 316 -7.41 -26.22 -16.24
N GLU A 317 -6.64 -27.11 -15.63
CA GLU A 317 -5.25 -27.37 -16.01
C GLU A 317 -5.13 -27.91 -17.44
N MET A 318 -6.00 -28.85 -17.83
CA MET A 318 -6.06 -29.37 -19.20
C MET A 318 -6.44 -28.28 -20.21
N GLU A 319 -7.45 -27.47 -19.89
CA GLU A 319 -7.89 -26.35 -20.72
C GLU A 319 -6.78 -25.30 -20.88
N ILE A 320 -6.14 -24.91 -19.77
CA ILE A 320 -5.02 -23.97 -19.77
C ILE A 320 -3.86 -24.50 -20.63
N ARG A 321 -3.54 -25.79 -20.53
CA ARG A 321 -2.49 -26.41 -21.35
C ARG A 321 -2.86 -26.37 -22.83
N HIS A 322 -4.07 -26.77 -23.19
CA HIS A 322 -4.55 -26.71 -24.56
C HIS A 322 -4.56 -25.28 -25.12
N VAL A 323 -4.98 -24.29 -24.32
CA VAL A 323 -4.94 -22.88 -24.71
C VAL A 323 -3.50 -22.40 -24.88
N ARG A 324 -2.57 -22.77 -24.00
CA ARG A 324 -1.13 -22.43 -24.14
C ARG A 324 -0.52 -22.98 -25.43
N GLU A 325 -0.85 -24.21 -25.78
CA GLU A 325 -0.35 -24.89 -27.00
C GLU A 325 -1.00 -24.31 -28.27
N SER A 326 -2.28 -23.91 -28.20
CA SER A 326 -3.03 -23.37 -29.35
C SER A 326 -2.84 -21.87 -29.62
N ILE A 327 -2.00 -21.16 -28.86
CA ILE A 327 -1.73 -19.73 -29.08
C ILE A 327 -0.87 -19.57 -30.34
N ASP A 328 -1.51 -19.04 -31.39
CA ASP A 328 -0.84 -18.69 -32.64
C ASP A 328 0.09 -17.47 -32.45
N LYS A 329 1.34 -17.61 -32.92
CA LYS A 329 2.35 -16.54 -32.91
C LYS A 329 2.00 -15.40 -33.88
N ARG A 330 1.10 -15.61 -34.85
CA ARG A 330 0.73 -14.61 -35.87
C ARG A 330 -0.28 -13.57 -35.36
N ASN A 331 -1.01 -13.84 -34.28
CA ASN A 331 -2.02 -12.92 -33.77
C ASN A 331 -1.42 -11.88 -32.79
N ALA A 332 -1.00 -10.75 -33.34
CA ALA A 332 -0.34 -9.68 -32.61
C ALA A 332 -1.31 -8.62 -32.06
N MET A 333 -1.04 -8.18 -30.83
CA MET A 333 -1.75 -7.12 -30.13
C MET A 333 -1.19 -5.73 -30.48
N PRO A 334 -1.95 -4.63 -30.24
CA PRO A 334 -1.53 -3.27 -30.59
C PRO A 334 -0.49 -2.67 -29.60
N TYR A 335 0.36 -3.49 -29.00
CA TYR A 335 1.44 -3.07 -28.10
C TYR A 335 2.67 -3.98 -28.27
N GLY A 336 3.84 -3.48 -27.92
CA GLY A 336 5.09 -4.23 -27.94
C GLY A 336 6.18 -3.55 -27.13
N PHE A 337 7.32 -4.21 -27.02
CA PHE A 337 8.47 -3.75 -26.25
C PHE A 337 9.71 -3.75 -27.13
N ALA A 338 10.52 -2.69 -27.01
CA ALA A 338 11.79 -2.56 -27.70
C ALA A 338 12.90 -2.38 -26.65
N SER A 339 13.95 -3.19 -26.68
CA SER A 339 15.07 -3.13 -25.72
C SER A 339 16.38 -2.82 -26.43
N TRP A 340 17.19 -1.97 -25.81
CA TRP A 340 18.55 -1.64 -26.23
C TRP A 340 19.59 -2.35 -25.36
N ASP A 341 20.83 -2.40 -25.82
CA ASP A 341 21.97 -2.89 -25.03
C ASP A 341 22.36 -1.89 -23.93
N ALA A 342 22.41 -0.59 -24.28
CA ALA A 342 22.68 0.51 -23.37
C ALA A 342 21.39 1.14 -22.82
N ILE A 343 21.43 1.56 -21.55
CA ILE A 343 20.32 2.29 -20.90
C ILE A 343 20.16 3.68 -21.53
N GLU A 344 21.27 4.30 -21.89
CA GLU A 344 21.32 5.67 -22.41
C GLU A 344 20.51 5.80 -23.70
N ASP A 345 20.68 4.86 -24.62
CA ASP A 345 19.95 4.79 -25.89
C ASP A 345 18.44 4.70 -25.69
N ALA A 346 17.99 3.77 -24.83
CA ALA A 346 16.58 3.59 -24.53
C ALA A 346 15.94 4.87 -23.94
N HIS A 347 16.67 5.58 -23.09
CA HIS A 347 16.23 6.83 -22.50
C HIS A 347 16.26 8.00 -23.49
N ALA A 348 17.26 8.07 -24.37
CA ALA A 348 17.35 9.07 -25.43
C ALA A 348 16.19 8.92 -26.42
N VAL A 349 15.88 7.70 -26.86
CA VAL A 349 14.72 7.38 -27.72
C VAL A 349 13.42 7.75 -27.02
N ALA A 350 13.25 7.36 -25.75
CA ALA A 350 12.05 7.71 -24.99
C ALA A 350 11.88 9.22 -24.76
N PHE A 351 12.98 9.99 -24.77
CA PHE A 351 12.97 11.44 -24.69
C PHE A 351 12.63 12.07 -26.04
N ALA A 352 13.23 11.61 -27.14
CA ALA A 352 12.93 12.05 -28.50
C ALA A 352 11.46 11.79 -28.87
N ALA A 353 10.91 10.65 -28.42
CA ALA A 353 9.53 10.25 -28.67
C ALA A 353 8.48 10.90 -27.75
N ARG A 354 8.87 11.71 -26.75
CA ARG A 354 7.93 12.21 -25.72
C ARG A 354 6.75 13.03 -26.28
N ASN A 355 7.02 13.80 -27.35
CA ASN A 355 6.06 14.68 -28.01
C ASN A 355 5.73 14.22 -29.44
N LYS A 356 6.43 13.20 -29.96
CA LYS A 356 6.22 12.63 -31.30
C LYS A 356 5.34 11.38 -31.19
N HIS A 357 4.42 11.21 -32.13
CA HIS A 357 3.50 10.06 -32.17
C HIS A 357 3.49 9.46 -33.58
N PRO A 358 4.58 8.77 -33.99
CA PRO A 358 4.69 8.22 -35.34
C PRO A 358 3.54 7.25 -35.59
N HIS A 359 2.81 7.47 -36.68
CA HIS A 359 1.61 6.70 -37.04
C HIS A 359 0.58 6.55 -35.91
N GLY A 360 0.47 7.54 -35.02
CA GLY A 360 -0.44 7.50 -33.87
C GLY A 360 -0.01 6.55 -32.75
N THR A 361 1.21 6.00 -32.79
CA THR A 361 1.75 5.20 -31.69
C THR A 361 2.23 6.08 -30.54
N THR A 362 2.33 5.50 -29.34
CA THR A 362 2.90 6.18 -28.18
C THR A 362 4.03 5.34 -27.60
N ILE A 363 5.22 5.91 -27.63
CA ILE A 363 6.49 5.32 -27.19
C ILE A 363 6.86 5.94 -25.84
N ARG A 364 7.04 5.11 -24.80
CA ARG A 364 7.40 5.55 -23.45
C ARG A 364 8.31 4.52 -22.79
N GLN A 365 9.14 4.95 -21.84
CA GLN A 365 9.96 4.02 -21.06
C GLN A 365 9.09 2.92 -20.43
N ALA A 366 9.55 1.67 -20.54
CA ALA A 366 8.86 0.54 -19.96
C ALA A 366 8.90 0.61 -18.42
N PRO A 367 7.77 0.37 -17.73
CA PRO A 367 7.77 0.10 -16.30
C PRO A 367 8.31 -1.32 -16.04
N ARG A 368 8.53 -1.65 -14.76
CA ARG A 368 8.84 -3.03 -14.36
C ARG A 368 7.74 -3.99 -14.84
N PRO A 369 8.05 -5.22 -15.29
CA PRO A 369 7.05 -6.17 -15.77
C PRO A 369 5.90 -6.44 -14.80
N ASN A 370 6.18 -6.57 -13.49
CA ASN A 370 5.15 -6.78 -12.46
C ASN A 370 4.25 -5.53 -12.25
N ASP A 371 4.68 -4.32 -12.64
CA ASP A 371 3.85 -3.12 -12.56
C ASP A 371 2.84 -3.03 -13.72
N ILE A 372 2.99 -3.81 -14.79
CA ILE A 372 2.13 -3.76 -15.98
C ILE A 372 0.75 -4.38 -15.70
N ILE A 373 -0.31 -3.70 -16.13
CA ILE A 373 -1.67 -4.23 -16.21
C ILE A 373 -1.95 -4.59 -17.66
N TRP A 374 -1.75 -5.85 -17.99
CA TRP A 374 -1.77 -6.37 -19.35
C TRP A 374 -3.11 -6.19 -20.07
N ASP A 375 -4.22 -6.40 -19.38
CA ASP A 375 -5.58 -6.23 -19.94
C ASP A 375 -5.82 -4.81 -20.50
N ASN A 376 -5.15 -3.81 -19.90
CA ASN A 376 -5.31 -2.42 -20.30
C ASN A 376 -4.39 -2.01 -21.47
N LEU A 377 -3.39 -2.82 -21.84
CA LEU A 377 -2.50 -2.53 -22.97
C LEU A 377 -3.17 -2.74 -24.32
N ALA A 378 -4.14 -3.67 -24.40
CA ALA A 378 -4.88 -3.96 -25.63
C ALA A 378 -5.94 -2.89 -25.99
N LEU A 379 -6.31 -2.02 -25.04
CA LEU A 379 -7.38 -1.05 -25.23
C LEU A 379 -7.00 0.08 -26.21
N SER A 380 -7.96 0.46 -27.06
CA SER A 380 -7.83 1.60 -27.98
C SER A 380 -7.79 2.94 -27.24
N LYS A 381 -7.24 3.99 -27.88
CA LYS A 381 -7.18 5.35 -27.29
C LYS A 381 -8.57 5.90 -26.94
N SER A 382 -9.57 5.66 -27.79
CA SER A 382 -10.95 6.12 -27.56
C SER A 382 -11.56 5.45 -26.33
N ASN A 383 -11.44 4.12 -26.24
CA ASN A 383 -11.95 3.36 -25.09
C ASN A 383 -11.28 3.81 -23.78
N LEU A 384 -9.98 4.10 -23.81
CA LEU A 384 -9.26 4.62 -22.65
C LEU A 384 -9.69 6.04 -22.26
N LYS A 385 -10.05 6.91 -23.22
CA LYS A 385 -10.58 8.25 -22.93
C LYS A 385 -11.98 8.14 -22.33
N TRP A 386 -12.85 7.32 -22.91
CA TRP A 386 -14.20 7.07 -22.42
C TRP A 386 -14.20 6.50 -20.99
N LYS A 387 -13.38 5.47 -20.72
CA LYS A 387 -13.23 4.91 -19.36
C LYS A 387 -12.76 5.94 -18.33
N ARG A 388 -11.84 6.83 -18.72
CA ARG A 388 -11.37 7.92 -17.84
C ARG A 388 -12.44 8.97 -17.58
N PHE A 389 -13.20 9.33 -18.61
CA PHE A 389 -14.34 10.24 -18.49
C PHE A 389 -15.41 9.64 -17.58
N MET A 390 -15.82 8.40 -17.83
CA MET A 390 -16.81 7.70 -17.01
C MET A 390 -16.37 7.57 -15.55
N ASN A 391 -15.09 7.25 -15.30
CA ASN A 391 -14.53 7.23 -13.95
C ASN A 391 -14.58 8.62 -13.28
N ALA A 392 -14.35 9.70 -14.03
CA ALA A 392 -14.48 11.06 -13.49
C ALA A 392 -15.95 11.36 -13.15
N VAL A 393 -16.90 11.00 -14.03
CA VAL A 393 -18.34 11.16 -13.79
C VAL A 393 -18.78 10.39 -12.54
N TRP A 394 -18.47 9.10 -12.43
CA TRP A 394 -18.82 8.30 -11.24
C TRP A 394 -18.15 8.83 -9.97
N SER A 395 -16.90 9.29 -10.06
CA SER A 395 -16.21 9.94 -8.94
C SER A 395 -16.94 11.22 -8.50
N THR A 396 -17.42 12.04 -9.45
CA THR A 396 -18.15 13.28 -9.16
C THR A 396 -19.54 12.98 -8.59
N ILE A 397 -20.27 12.03 -9.15
CA ILE A 397 -21.57 11.59 -8.63
C ILE A 397 -21.40 11.10 -7.19
N LEU A 398 -20.39 10.26 -6.93
CA LEU A 398 -20.09 9.81 -5.58
C LEU A 398 -19.77 10.97 -4.64
N THR A 399 -18.99 11.98 -5.08
CA THR A 399 -18.71 13.15 -4.25
C THR A 399 -19.98 13.91 -3.85
N VAL A 400 -20.91 14.12 -4.79
CA VAL A 400 -22.16 14.86 -4.53
C VAL A 400 -23.10 14.06 -3.65
N ILE A 401 -23.30 12.77 -3.93
CA ILE A 401 -24.16 11.90 -3.12
C ILE A 401 -23.66 11.82 -1.67
N TRP A 402 -22.33 11.86 -1.47
CA TRP A 402 -21.74 11.77 -0.13
C TRP A 402 -21.93 13.01 0.75
N ILE A 403 -22.39 14.13 0.18
CA ILE A 403 -22.76 15.32 0.97
C ILE A 403 -23.87 14.98 1.96
N VAL A 404 -24.84 14.15 1.55
CA VAL A 404 -26.01 13.79 2.37
C VAL A 404 -25.61 12.94 3.59
N PRO A 405 -24.85 11.82 3.45
CA PRO A 405 -24.30 11.10 4.59
C PRO A 405 -23.48 11.97 5.53
N ASN A 406 -22.60 12.83 5.00
CA ASN A 406 -21.78 13.72 5.83
C ASN A 406 -22.65 14.68 6.66
N ALA A 407 -23.70 15.25 6.06
CA ALA A 407 -24.67 16.09 6.76
C ALA A 407 -25.42 15.32 7.85
N MET A 408 -25.96 14.13 7.52
CA MET A 408 -26.68 13.30 8.48
C MET A 408 -25.80 12.90 9.67
N ILE A 409 -24.52 12.56 9.43
CA ILE A 409 -23.55 12.28 10.47
C ILE A 409 -23.36 13.49 11.38
N ALA A 410 -23.19 14.68 10.81
CA ALA A 410 -22.97 15.89 11.58
C ALA A 410 -24.17 16.32 12.46
N ILE A 411 -25.39 15.90 12.13
CA ILE A 411 -26.62 16.32 12.82
C ILE A 411 -27.11 15.27 13.82
N PHE A 412 -27.19 14.00 13.38
CA PHE A 412 -27.86 12.93 14.13
C PHE A 412 -26.89 12.08 14.94
N LEU A 413 -25.67 11.85 14.44
CA LEU A 413 -24.68 11.01 15.10
C LEU A 413 -23.88 11.79 16.16
N THR A 414 -23.72 13.10 15.99
CA THR A 414 -23.11 13.98 17.01
C THR A 414 -23.99 14.13 18.24
N ASN A 415 -25.32 14.20 18.07
CA ASN A 415 -26.26 14.24 19.18
C ASN A 415 -27.55 13.45 18.86
N LEU A 416 -27.72 12.27 19.48
CA LEU A 416 -28.92 11.44 19.27
C LEU A 416 -30.19 12.11 19.78
N SER A 417 -30.11 13.07 20.70
CA SER A 417 -31.27 13.86 21.14
C SER A 417 -31.86 14.71 20.01
N ASN A 418 -31.06 15.07 19.00
CA ASN A 418 -31.56 15.74 17.80
C ASN A 418 -32.46 14.81 16.97
N LEU A 419 -32.23 13.50 17.01
CA LEU A 419 -33.06 12.52 16.32
C LEU A 419 -34.44 12.40 16.97
N GLY A 420 -34.52 12.53 18.30
CA GLY A 420 -35.78 12.49 19.01
C GLY A 420 -36.66 13.73 18.79
N ARG A 421 -36.07 14.88 18.46
CA ARG A 421 -36.82 16.08 18.00
C ARG A 421 -37.52 15.86 16.66
N VAL A 422 -36.95 15.03 15.78
CA VAL A 422 -37.51 14.71 14.47
C VAL A 422 -38.40 13.46 14.52
N TRP A 423 -38.13 12.53 15.45
CA TRP A 423 -38.87 11.28 15.61
C TRP A 423 -39.46 11.16 17.04
N PRO A 424 -40.75 11.50 17.22
CA PRO A 424 -41.40 11.52 18.52
C PRO A 424 -41.38 10.18 19.28
N ALA A 425 -41.53 9.05 18.58
CA ALA A 425 -41.48 7.73 19.21
C ALA A 425 -40.07 7.38 19.74
N PHE A 426 -39.02 7.85 19.06
CA PHE A 426 -37.65 7.72 19.52
C PHE A 426 -37.39 8.59 20.76
N GLN A 427 -37.98 9.79 20.83
CA GLN A 427 -37.91 10.65 22.01
C GLN A 427 -38.53 10.00 23.24
N THR A 428 -39.66 9.30 23.10
CA THR A 428 -40.28 8.55 24.20
C THR A 428 -39.35 7.44 24.72
N SER A 429 -38.64 6.75 23.82
CA SER A 429 -37.65 5.72 24.18
C SER A 429 -36.39 6.32 24.82
N LEU A 430 -35.91 7.46 24.32
CA LEU A 430 -34.73 8.18 24.82
C LEU A 430 -34.98 8.71 26.24
N ASN A 431 -36.17 9.28 26.47
CA ASN A 431 -36.59 9.73 27.80
C ASN A 431 -36.81 8.57 28.78
N GLY A 432 -37.25 7.40 28.28
CA GLY A 432 -37.43 6.20 29.10
C GLY A 432 -36.11 5.61 29.60
N ASN A 433 -35.05 5.59 28.77
CA ASN A 433 -33.75 5.04 29.14
C ASN A 433 -32.57 5.93 28.68
N PRO A 434 -32.32 7.07 29.32
CA PRO A 434 -31.31 8.03 28.87
C PRO A 434 -29.87 7.49 28.97
N LYS A 435 -29.57 6.66 29.98
CA LYS A 435 -28.23 6.11 30.18
C LYS A 435 -27.81 5.12 29.09
N THR A 436 -28.73 4.26 28.63
CA THR A 436 -28.43 3.26 27.59
C THR A 436 -28.27 3.93 26.24
N TRP A 437 -29.13 4.89 25.89
CA TRP A 437 -29.02 5.65 24.64
C TRP A 437 -27.78 6.56 24.61
N ALA A 438 -27.37 7.12 25.76
CA ALA A 438 -26.09 7.82 25.87
C ALA A 438 -24.88 6.88 25.67
N ALA A 439 -24.93 5.66 26.19
CA ALA A 439 -23.89 4.65 25.97
C ALA A 439 -23.84 4.20 24.50
N VAL A 440 -25.00 3.97 23.88
CA VAL A 440 -25.12 3.65 22.45
C VAL A 440 -24.59 4.81 21.60
N GLN A 441 -24.91 6.06 21.93
CA GLN A 441 -24.35 7.23 21.26
C GLN A 441 -22.83 7.26 21.35
N GLY A 442 -22.25 7.00 22.53
CA GLY A 442 -20.81 6.98 22.73
C GLY A 442 -20.07 5.91 21.92
N ILE A 443 -20.72 4.79 21.59
CA ILE A 443 -20.10 3.66 20.88
C ILE A 443 -20.49 3.65 19.38
N ALA A 444 -21.78 3.71 19.08
CA ALA A 444 -22.31 3.59 17.72
C ALA A 444 -21.92 4.77 16.86
N SER A 445 -21.86 6.00 17.41
CA SER A 445 -21.52 7.18 16.61
C SER A 445 -20.09 7.13 16.05
N PRO A 446 -19.05 6.91 16.87
CA PRO A 446 -17.69 6.70 16.36
C PRO A 446 -17.55 5.44 15.50
N ALA A 447 -18.29 4.37 15.80
CA ALA A 447 -18.24 3.12 15.03
C ALA A 447 -18.80 3.28 13.61
N ILE A 448 -19.97 3.90 13.46
CA ILE A 448 -20.58 4.20 12.15
C ILE A 448 -19.68 5.15 11.37
N LEU A 449 -19.17 6.20 12.01
CA LEU A 449 -18.22 7.12 11.40
C LEU A 449 -16.98 6.40 10.86
N SER A 450 -16.40 5.51 11.67
CA SER A 450 -15.21 4.73 11.32
C SER A 450 -15.49 3.78 10.16
N LEU A 451 -16.64 3.09 10.18
CA LEU A 451 -17.05 2.19 9.12
C LEU A 451 -17.22 2.92 7.77
N VAL A 452 -17.86 4.08 7.79
CA VAL A 452 -18.05 4.94 6.60
C VAL A 452 -16.69 5.35 6.01
N TYR A 453 -15.71 5.71 6.84
CA TYR A 453 -14.37 6.08 6.37
C TYR A 453 -13.52 4.89 5.91
N ILE A 454 -13.71 3.68 6.45
CA ILE A 454 -13.03 2.46 5.97
C ILE A 454 -13.54 2.06 4.58
N VAL A 455 -14.84 2.22 4.32
CA VAL A 455 -15.46 1.84 3.04
C VAL A 455 -15.00 2.75 1.89
N LEU A 456 -14.71 4.02 2.17
CA LEU A 456 -14.47 5.02 1.16
C LEU A 456 -13.22 4.74 0.26
N PRO A 457 -12.01 4.45 0.79
CA PRO A 457 -10.87 4.03 -0.04
C PRO A 457 -11.15 2.78 -0.89
N ILE A 458 -11.97 1.85 -0.39
CA ILE A 458 -12.34 0.62 -1.10
C ILE A 458 -13.15 0.96 -2.36
N ILE A 459 -14.13 1.87 -2.25
CA ILE A 459 -14.94 2.33 -3.38
C ILE A 459 -14.05 3.00 -4.44
N PHE A 460 -13.19 3.94 -4.03
CA PHE A 460 -12.30 4.63 -4.98
C PHE A 460 -11.28 3.71 -5.65
N ARG A 461 -10.78 2.70 -4.94
CA ARG A 461 -9.89 1.68 -5.53
C ARG A 461 -10.63 0.82 -6.57
N ARG A 462 -11.90 0.48 -6.32
CA ARG A 462 -12.76 -0.20 -7.32
C ARG A 462 -12.99 0.67 -8.55
N LEU A 463 -13.37 1.93 -8.38
CA LEU A 463 -13.54 2.88 -9.49
C LEU A 463 -12.24 3.05 -10.29
N ALA A 464 -11.11 3.25 -9.61
CA ALA A 464 -9.82 3.41 -10.28
C ALA A 464 -9.39 2.17 -11.10
N THR A 465 -9.84 0.98 -10.74
CA THR A 465 -9.60 -0.24 -11.53
C THR A 465 -10.30 -0.18 -12.89
N GLN A 466 -11.45 0.48 -12.98
CA GLN A 466 -12.19 0.67 -14.24
C GLN A 466 -11.58 1.76 -15.15
N SER A 467 -10.71 2.63 -14.62
CA SER A 467 -10.15 3.78 -15.35
C SER A 467 -9.17 3.45 -16.49
N GLY A 468 -8.79 2.18 -16.68
CA GLY A 468 -7.94 1.73 -17.79
C GLY A 468 -6.46 2.15 -17.70
N LYS A 469 -5.90 2.35 -16.50
CA LYS A 469 -4.48 2.70 -16.34
C LYS A 469 -3.59 1.50 -16.70
N LYS A 470 -2.51 1.74 -17.46
CA LYS A 470 -1.59 0.69 -17.96
C LYS A 470 -0.68 0.07 -16.88
N THR A 471 -0.51 0.73 -15.73
CA THR A 471 0.39 0.30 -14.66
C THR A 471 -0.28 0.36 -13.29
N LYS A 472 0.06 -0.54 -12.37
CA LYS A 472 -0.45 -0.57 -10.99
C LYS A 472 -0.08 0.72 -10.24
N THR A 473 1.15 1.22 -10.38
CA THR A 473 1.61 2.50 -9.80
C THR A 473 0.83 3.72 -10.30
N ALA A 474 0.49 3.78 -11.59
CA ALA A 474 -0.36 4.85 -12.12
C ALA A 474 -1.82 4.74 -11.66
N ARG A 475 -2.32 3.52 -11.39
CA ARG A 475 -3.64 3.30 -10.78
C ARG A 475 -3.65 3.84 -9.34
N GLU A 476 -2.65 3.50 -8.52
CA GLU A 476 -2.55 4.03 -7.15
C GLU A 476 -2.45 5.57 -7.12
N ARG A 477 -1.68 6.18 -8.03
CA ARG A 477 -1.67 7.66 -8.17
C ARG A 477 -3.02 8.26 -8.54
N GLN A 478 -3.83 7.55 -9.34
CA GLN A 478 -5.19 7.98 -9.66
C GLN A 478 -6.10 7.86 -8.43
N VAL A 479 -5.94 6.81 -7.62
CA VAL A 479 -6.67 6.66 -6.35
C VAL A 479 -6.37 7.83 -5.42
N ILE A 480 -5.08 8.20 -5.25
CA ILE A 480 -4.69 9.39 -4.45
C ILE A 480 -5.35 10.65 -5.00
N HIS A 481 -5.35 10.83 -6.33
CA HIS A 481 -5.97 12.00 -6.95
C HIS A 481 -7.46 12.12 -6.61
N SER A 482 -8.22 11.04 -6.80
CA SER A 482 -9.66 11.03 -6.55
C SER A 482 -10.00 11.14 -5.06
N LEU A 483 -9.27 10.43 -4.19
CA LEU A 483 -9.43 10.54 -2.74
C LEU A 483 -9.14 11.95 -2.24
N TYR A 484 -8.05 12.58 -2.69
CA TYR A 484 -7.71 13.93 -2.26
C TYR A 484 -8.78 14.94 -2.66
N ALA A 485 -9.23 14.87 -3.92
CA ALA A 485 -10.29 15.75 -4.40
C ALA A 485 -11.58 15.57 -3.58
N PHE A 486 -11.95 14.32 -3.27
CA PHE A 486 -13.09 14.02 -2.41
C PHE A 486 -12.92 14.59 -1.00
N PHE A 487 -11.78 14.35 -0.34
CA PHE A 487 -11.57 14.78 1.04
C PHE A 487 -11.54 16.29 1.14
N VAL A 488 -10.85 16.99 0.24
CA VAL A 488 -10.82 18.46 0.25
C VAL A 488 -12.21 19.02 -0.04
N PHE A 489 -12.93 18.50 -1.03
CA PHE A 489 -14.25 19.02 -1.36
C PHE A 489 -15.28 18.70 -0.27
N ASN A 490 -15.48 17.43 0.09
CA ASN A 490 -16.53 17.04 1.03
C ASN A 490 -16.17 17.33 2.48
N ASN A 491 -14.95 16.97 2.91
CA ASN A 491 -14.61 17.07 4.32
C ASN A 491 -14.07 18.45 4.68
N LEU A 492 -13.45 19.21 3.76
CA LEU A 492 -12.99 20.57 4.07
C LEU A 492 -13.98 21.63 3.58
N VAL A 493 -14.30 21.68 2.28
CA VAL A 493 -15.16 22.75 1.72
C VAL A 493 -16.62 22.58 2.17
N VAL A 494 -17.27 21.47 1.85
CA VAL A 494 -18.69 21.26 2.18
C VAL A 494 -18.90 21.29 3.68
N PHE A 495 -18.09 20.58 4.46
CA PHE A 495 -18.21 20.58 5.92
C PHE A 495 -18.05 21.97 6.55
N SER A 496 -17.04 22.75 6.13
CA SER A 496 -16.81 24.08 6.70
C SER A 496 -17.86 25.11 6.28
N LEU A 497 -18.50 24.89 5.13
CA LEU A 497 -19.53 25.79 4.58
C LEU A 497 -20.96 25.32 4.85
N PHE A 498 -21.12 24.14 5.46
CA PHE A 498 -22.41 23.51 5.64
C PHE A 498 -23.40 24.40 6.41
N SER A 499 -22.95 24.98 7.52
CA SER A 499 -23.77 25.89 8.33
C SER A 499 -24.18 27.15 7.55
N SER A 500 -23.27 27.72 6.75
CA SER A 500 -23.55 28.90 5.94
C SER A 500 -24.52 28.61 4.79
N VAL A 501 -24.31 27.52 4.05
CA VAL A 501 -25.21 27.07 2.97
C VAL A 501 -26.60 26.78 3.53
N TRP A 502 -26.66 26.16 4.71
CA TRP A 502 -27.93 25.87 5.35
C TRP A 502 -28.66 27.13 5.83
N GLN A 503 -27.94 28.07 6.44
CA GLN A 503 -28.52 29.36 6.84
C GLN A 503 -29.09 30.11 5.63
N VAL A 504 -28.40 30.09 4.49
CA VAL A 504 -28.94 30.64 3.23
C VAL A 504 -30.24 29.93 2.83
N GLY A 505 -30.27 28.60 2.87
CA GLY A 505 -31.49 27.82 2.59
C GLY A 505 -32.65 28.17 3.54
N ALA A 506 -32.38 28.30 4.83
CA ALA A 506 -33.38 28.68 5.83
C ALA A 506 -33.92 30.11 5.60
N VAL A 507 -33.05 31.06 5.25
CA VAL A 507 -33.46 32.43 4.88
C VAL A 507 -34.34 32.41 3.63
N ILE A 508 -34.02 31.59 2.62
CA ILE A 508 -34.82 31.46 1.39
C ILE A 508 -36.20 30.85 1.70
N ILE A 509 -36.26 29.81 2.53
CA ILE A 509 -37.53 29.18 2.94
C ILE A 509 -38.39 30.17 3.73
N LYS A 510 -37.79 30.91 4.66
CA LYS A 510 -38.48 31.93 5.45
C LYS A 510 -39.00 33.07 4.55
N ALA A 511 -38.18 33.56 3.62
CA ALA A 511 -38.58 34.60 2.66
C ALA A 511 -39.71 34.12 1.73
N LYS A 512 -39.69 32.85 1.32
CA LYS A 512 -40.77 32.23 0.53
C LYS A 512 -42.07 32.13 1.33
N ASN A 513 -42.00 31.77 2.60
CA ASN A 513 -43.17 31.69 3.49
C ASN A 513 -43.75 33.08 3.80
N GLU A 514 -42.91 34.12 3.81
CA GLU A 514 -43.28 35.52 4.05
C GLU A 514 -43.63 36.29 2.75
N GLY A 515 -43.61 35.64 1.58
CA GLY A 515 -43.98 36.24 0.29
C GLY A 515 -42.99 37.28 -0.27
N GLN A 516 -41.75 37.31 0.23
CA GLN A 516 -40.72 38.25 -0.23
C GLN A 516 -39.85 37.66 -1.35
N ASP A 517 -39.32 38.53 -2.22
CA ASP A 517 -38.32 38.15 -3.22
C ASP A 517 -37.09 37.53 -2.54
N ALA A 518 -36.86 36.24 -2.80
CA ALA A 518 -35.74 35.48 -2.21
C ALA A 518 -34.38 36.15 -2.42
N TRP A 519 -34.20 36.88 -3.54
CA TRP A 519 -32.97 37.61 -3.86
C TRP A 519 -32.75 38.85 -2.98
N LYS A 520 -33.82 39.60 -2.66
CA LYS A 520 -33.73 40.79 -1.78
C LYS A 520 -33.48 40.39 -0.32
N ALA A 521 -34.12 39.30 0.13
CA ALA A 521 -33.86 38.72 1.45
C ALA A 521 -32.40 38.20 1.57
N LEU A 522 -31.86 37.63 0.50
CA LEU A 522 -30.47 37.16 0.45
C LEU A 522 -29.46 38.31 0.51
N GLN A 523 -29.76 39.44 -0.14
CA GLN A 523 -28.91 40.63 -0.13
C GLN A 523 -28.97 41.38 1.22
N ALA A 524 -30.15 41.44 1.85
CA ALA A 524 -30.33 42.03 3.17
C ALA A 524 -29.71 41.18 4.30
N GLY A 525 -29.60 39.86 4.13
CA GLY A 525 -29.12 38.93 5.15
C GLY A 525 -27.60 38.87 5.35
N GLY A 526 -26.78 39.68 4.67
CA GLY A 526 -25.32 39.72 4.88
C GLY A 526 -24.62 38.38 4.62
N THR A 527 -25.06 37.63 3.61
CA THR A 527 -24.66 36.24 3.34
C THR A 527 -23.16 36.01 3.23
N PHE A 528 -22.43 36.93 2.60
CA PHE A 528 -20.96 36.84 2.49
C PHE A 528 -20.25 37.00 3.84
N GLN A 529 -20.72 37.89 4.72
CA GLN A 529 -20.15 38.05 6.06
C GLN A 529 -20.45 36.84 6.94
N ASN A 530 -21.68 36.32 6.87
CA ASN A 530 -22.08 35.10 7.59
C ASN A 530 -21.25 33.89 7.15
N PHE A 531 -20.93 33.81 5.85
CA PHE A 531 -20.04 32.79 5.30
C PHE A 531 -18.64 32.86 5.91
N VAL A 532 -18.02 34.04 5.97
CA VAL A 532 -16.68 34.21 6.53
C VAL A 532 -16.67 33.97 8.04
N VAL A 533 -17.69 34.42 8.77
CA VAL A 533 -17.86 34.14 10.20
C VAL A 533 -17.99 32.64 10.45
N ALA A 534 -18.79 31.93 9.65
CA ALA A 534 -18.92 30.48 9.75
C ALA A 534 -17.58 29.76 9.54
N LEU A 535 -16.81 30.19 8.56
CA LEU A 535 -15.48 29.64 8.27
C LEU A 535 -14.52 29.82 9.46
N ILE A 536 -14.53 30.98 10.12
CA ILE A 536 -13.72 31.23 11.32
C ILE A 536 -14.17 30.35 12.50
N ARG A 537 -15.49 30.23 12.73
CA ARG A 537 -16.05 29.41 13.82
C ARG A 537 -15.78 27.93 13.68
N VAL A 538 -15.50 27.44 12.46
CA VAL A 538 -15.12 26.05 12.21
C VAL A 538 -13.62 25.80 12.49
N ALA A 539 -12.78 26.83 12.58
CA ALA A 539 -11.33 26.65 12.76
C ALA A 539 -10.95 25.88 14.06
N PRO A 540 -11.56 26.13 15.24
CA PRO A 540 -11.27 25.35 16.45
C PRO A 540 -11.62 23.86 16.33
N PHE A 541 -12.66 23.51 15.55
CA PHE A 541 -12.98 22.11 15.26
C PHE A 541 -11.81 21.41 14.56
N TRP A 542 -11.22 22.05 13.54
CA TRP A 542 -10.11 21.46 12.79
C TRP A 542 -8.86 21.27 13.65
N VAL A 543 -8.61 22.18 14.60
CA VAL A 543 -7.52 22.04 15.57
C VAL A 543 -7.72 20.80 16.45
N ASN A 544 -8.90 20.66 17.07
CA ASN A 544 -9.22 19.50 17.91
C ASN A 544 -9.21 18.19 17.11
N TRP A 545 -9.78 18.21 15.91
CA TRP A 545 -9.82 17.06 15.03
C TRP A 545 -8.41 16.60 14.63
N LEU A 546 -7.51 17.54 14.32
CA LEU A 546 -6.13 17.22 13.97
C LEU A 546 -5.36 16.65 15.18
N LEU A 547 -5.64 17.17 16.37
CA LEU A 547 -5.05 16.69 17.61
C LEU A 547 -5.47 15.26 17.93
N GLN A 548 -6.75 14.93 17.76
CA GLN A 548 -7.25 13.56 17.91
C GLN A 548 -6.61 12.61 16.90
N ARG A 549 -6.21 13.09 15.72
CA ARG A 549 -5.56 12.24 14.71
C ARG A 549 -4.17 11.74 15.10
N ASN A 550 -3.50 12.41 16.05
CA ASN A 550 -2.23 11.93 16.61
C ASN A 550 -2.35 10.52 17.22
N LEU A 551 -3.50 10.22 17.83
CA LEU A 551 -3.80 8.90 18.38
C LEU A 551 -3.75 7.79 17.32
N GLY A 552 -4.26 8.09 16.11
CA GLY A 552 -4.25 7.15 14.98
C GLY A 552 -2.83 6.74 14.58
N ALA A 553 -1.86 7.66 14.68
CA ALA A 553 -0.47 7.34 14.37
C ALA A 553 0.15 6.33 15.34
N ALA A 554 -0.26 6.32 16.62
CA ALA A 554 0.15 5.32 17.61
C ALA A 554 -0.57 3.99 17.45
N ILE A 555 -1.85 4.00 17.06
CA ILE A 555 -2.61 2.76 16.76
C ILE A 555 -1.94 1.98 15.63
N ASP A 556 -1.49 2.69 14.59
CA ASP A 556 -0.74 2.09 13.47
C ASP A 556 0.56 1.40 13.93
N LEU A 557 1.22 1.91 14.98
CA LEU A 557 2.46 1.35 15.50
C LEU A 557 2.26 -0.01 16.17
N ILE A 558 1.21 -0.15 16.99
CA ILE A 558 0.92 -1.40 17.70
C ILE A 558 0.37 -2.46 16.73
N GLN A 559 -0.23 -2.07 15.61
CA GLN A 559 -0.88 -3.02 14.69
C GLN A 559 -1.84 -3.99 15.41
N MET A 560 -2.52 -3.50 16.46
CA MET A 560 -3.30 -4.32 17.38
C MET A 560 -4.35 -5.15 16.66
N ILE A 561 -5.03 -4.55 15.68
CA ILE A 561 -6.09 -5.21 14.90
C ILE A 561 -5.54 -6.43 14.15
N ASN A 562 -4.39 -6.29 13.47
CA ASN A 562 -3.78 -7.39 12.75
C ASN A 562 -3.32 -8.50 13.70
N MET A 563 -2.69 -8.14 14.82
CA MET A 563 -2.22 -9.11 15.80
C MET A 563 -3.38 -9.90 16.44
N VAL A 564 -4.44 -9.20 16.86
CA VAL A 564 -5.64 -9.82 17.46
C VAL A 564 -6.37 -10.68 16.44
N TRP A 565 -6.52 -10.21 15.20
CA TRP A 565 -7.16 -10.99 14.15
C TRP A 565 -6.38 -12.27 13.81
N ILE A 566 -5.04 -12.20 13.69
CA ILE A 566 -4.21 -13.37 13.44
C ILE A 566 -4.28 -14.35 14.62
N PHE A 567 -4.24 -13.86 15.86
CA PHE A 567 -4.40 -14.70 17.05
C PHE A 567 -5.77 -15.39 17.07
N PHE A 568 -6.85 -14.63 16.86
CA PHE A 568 -8.21 -15.13 16.80
C PHE A 568 -8.37 -16.16 15.67
N ALA A 569 -7.89 -15.86 14.46
CA ALA A 569 -8.01 -16.74 13.31
C ALA A 569 -7.17 -18.02 13.45
N ARG A 570 -6.02 -17.97 14.11
CA ARG A 570 -5.24 -19.19 14.41
C ARG A 570 -5.88 -20.06 15.50
N LYS A 571 -6.59 -19.45 16.47
CA LYS A 571 -7.19 -20.18 17.59
C LYS A 571 -8.56 -20.76 17.26
N PHE A 572 -9.40 -20.01 16.54
CA PHE A 572 -10.80 -20.35 16.31
C PHE A 572 -11.11 -20.81 14.89
N LEU A 573 -10.32 -20.41 13.89
CA LEU A 573 -10.49 -20.88 12.51
C LEU A 573 -9.44 -21.95 12.19
N SER A 574 -9.69 -22.77 11.16
CA SER A 574 -8.69 -23.67 10.57
C SER A 574 -8.06 -23.00 9.34
N PRO A 575 -7.01 -22.17 9.50
CA PRO A 575 -6.37 -21.51 8.37
C PRO A 575 -5.70 -22.53 7.44
N THR A 576 -5.75 -22.27 6.13
CA THR A 576 -5.01 -23.09 5.17
C THR A 576 -3.50 -22.89 5.35
N PRO A 577 -2.65 -23.88 5.01
CA PRO A 577 -1.19 -23.73 5.06
C PRO A 577 -0.73 -22.47 4.31
N ARG A 578 -1.29 -22.22 3.13
CA ARG A 578 -1.03 -21.00 2.36
C ARG A 578 -1.38 -19.72 3.12
N LYS A 579 -2.60 -19.61 3.68
CA LYS A 579 -3.01 -18.44 4.48
C LYS A 579 -2.10 -18.24 5.69
N SER A 580 -1.63 -19.32 6.31
CA SER A 580 -0.71 -19.24 7.45
C SER A 580 0.67 -18.68 7.05
N ILE A 581 1.20 -19.09 5.90
CA ILE A 581 2.43 -18.55 5.30
C ILE A 581 2.23 -17.08 4.93
N GLU A 582 1.13 -16.73 4.26
CA GLU A 582 0.79 -15.36 3.88
C GLU A 582 0.71 -14.41 5.10
N TRP A 583 0.25 -14.89 6.27
CA TRP A 583 0.22 -14.09 7.49
C TRP A 583 1.58 -13.88 8.15
N THR A 584 2.57 -14.72 7.85
CA THR A 584 3.97 -14.47 8.27
C THR A 584 4.67 -13.49 7.33
N ALA A 585 4.15 -13.30 6.11
CA ALA A 585 4.68 -12.36 5.16
C ALA A 585 4.45 -10.90 5.64
N PRO A 586 5.43 -10.01 5.43
CA PRO A 586 5.27 -8.60 5.78
C PRO A 586 4.14 -7.94 4.95
N PRO A 587 3.24 -7.17 5.58
CA PRO A 587 2.14 -6.53 4.86
C PRO A 587 2.62 -5.41 3.92
N PRO A 588 1.92 -5.18 2.79
CA PRO A 588 2.24 -4.08 1.90
C PRO A 588 1.84 -2.72 2.50
N PHE A 589 2.64 -1.69 2.23
CA PHE A 589 2.31 -0.32 2.63
C PHE A 589 1.28 0.32 1.69
N ASP A 590 0.15 0.79 2.22
CA ASP A 590 -0.88 1.48 1.43
C ASP A 590 -0.55 2.97 1.22
N TYR A 591 0.37 3.24 0.30
CA TYR A 591 0.76 4.60 -0.08
C TYR A 591 -0.42 5.51 -0.41
N ALA A 592 -1.48 4.98 -1.03
CA ALA A 592 -2.56 5.82 -1.53
C ALA A 592 -3.35 6.48 -0.40
N SER A 593 -3.71 5.69 0.61
CA SER A 593 -4.45 6.14 1.78
C SER A 593 -3.60 7.08 2.65
N TYR A 594 -2.35 6.72 2.94
CA TYR A 594 -1.47 7.54 3.78
C TYR A 594 -1.12 8.90 3.14
N TYR A 595 -0.75 8.93 1.85
CA TYR A 595 -0.50 10.20 1.17
C TYR A 595 -1.75 11.08 1.13
N ASN A 596 -2.93 10.50 0.91
CA ASN A 596 -4.18 11.24 0.94
C ASN A 596 -4.41 11.92 2.29
N TYR A 597 -4.29 11.17 3.39
CA TYR A 597 -4.46 11.71 4.74
C TYR A 597 -3.47 12.83 5.04
N PHE A 598 -2.19 12.66 4.74
CA PHE A 598 -1.19 13.68 5.03
C PHE A 598 -1.36 14.93 4.18
N LEU A 599 -1.68 14.77 2.89
CA LEU A 599 -1.99 15.90 2.01
C LEU A 599 -3.24 16.64 2.49
N PHE A 600 -4.24 15.93 2.99
CA PHE A 600 -5.42 16.53 3.58
C PHE A 600 -5.06 17.33 4.84
N TYR A 601 -4.27 16.78 5.77
CA TYR A 601 -3.84 17.49 6.97
C TYR A 601 -3.03 18.74 6.65
N VAL A 602 -2.11 18.65 5.68
CA VAL A 602 -1.36 19.82 5.17
C VAL A 602 -2.31 20.88 4.61
N THR A 603 -3.33 20.46 3.84
CA THR A 603 -4.30 21.38 3.23
C THR A 603 -5.14 22.08 4.30
N THR A 604 -5.68 21.34 5.26
CA THR A 604 -6.44 21.89 6.37
C THR A 604 -5.58 22.85 7.19
N ALA A 605 -4.36 22.45 7.58
CA ALA A 605 -3.47 23.29 8.36
C ALA A 605 -3.09 24.59 7.63
N LEU A 606 -2.83 24.55 6.33
CA LEU A 606 -2.55 25.74 5.53
C LEU A 606 -3.79 26.64 5.38
N CYS A 607 -4.96 26.08 5.07
CA CYS A 607 -6.20 26.87 4.94
C CYS A 607 -6.58 27.59 6.23
N PHE A 608 -6.41 26.93 7.38
CA PHE A 608 -6.75 27.50 8.69
C PHE A 608 -5.57 28.18 9.41
N SER A 609 -4.39 28.25 8.78
CA SER A 609 -3.20 28.85 9.40
C SER A 609 -3.36 30.33 9.74
N THR A 610 -3.97 31.11 8.85
CA THR A 610 -4.23 32.55 9.07
C THR A 610 -5.49 32.79 9.92
N LEU A 611 -6.31 31.76 10.13
CA LEU A 611 -7.56 31.85 10.89
C LEU A 611 -7.33 31.53 12.36
N GLN A 612 -6.64 30.42 12.60
CA GLN A 612 -6.31 29.91 13.92
C GLN A 612 -4.85 29.46 13.91
N PRO A 613 -3.89 30.35 14.25
CA PRO A 613 -2.46 30.04 14.19
C PRO A 613 -2.04 28.82 15.00
N ILE A 614 -2.79 28.46 16.05
CA ILE A 614 -2.59 27.26 16.88
C ILE A 614 -2.68 25.95 16.07
N VAL A 615 -3.30 25.95 14.89
CA VAL A 615 -3.29 24.77 14.01
C VAL A 615 -1.86 24.39 13.58
N LEU A 616 -0.95 25.36 13.44
CA LEU A 616 0.42 25.15 12.97
C LEU A 616 1.25 24.30 13.96
N PRO A 617 1.37 24.65 15.26
CA PRO A 617 2.11 23.82 16.21
C PRO A 617 1.49 22.44 16.40
N VAL A 618 0.15 22.34 16.38
CA VAL A 618 -0.54 21.04 16.47
C VAL A 618 -0.19 20.15 15.27
N THR A 619 -0.16 20.73 14.06
CA THR A 619 0.26 20.02 12.85
C THR A 619 1.74 19.64 12.88
N ALA A 620 2.60 20.52 13.41
CA ALA A 620 4.02 20.25 13.57
C ALA A 620 4.27 19.09 14.54
N LEU A 621 3.53 19.03 15.65
CA LEU A 621 3.55 17.91 16.59
C LEU A 621 3.12 16.61 15.88
N TYR A 622 2.03 16.65 15.10
CA TYR A 622 1.56 15.51 14.32
C TYR A 622 2.65 14.94 13.43
N PHE A 623 3.21 15.74 12.52
CA PHE A 623 4.28 15.27 11.64
C PHE A 623 5.57 14.95 12.40
N GLY A 624 5.78 15.57 13.56
CA GLY A 624 6.84 15.25 14.51
C GLY A 624 6.77 13.78 14.92
N VAL A 625 5.71 13.38 15.61
CA VAL A 625 5.48 12.00 16.07
C VAL A 625 5.42 11.03 14.89
N ASP A 626 4.66 11.39 13.84
CA ASP A 626 4.43 10.56 12.67
C ASP A 626 5.73 10.18 11.96
N THR A 627 6.65 11.13 11.74
CA THR A 627 7.92 10.87 11.05
C THR A 627 8.74 9.76 11.71
N TRP A 628 8.76 9.72 13.05
CA TRP A 628 9.50 8.69 13.80
C TRP A 628 8.82 7.33 13.74
N LEU A 629 7.50 7.29 13.98
CA LEU A 629 6.73 6.05 13.99
C LEU A 629 6.70 5.40 12.59
N LYS A 630 6.49 6.20 11.54
CA LYS A 630 6.47 5.70 10.15
C LYS A 630 7.85 5.25 9.69
N LYS A 631 8.93 5.88 10.19
CA LYS A 631 10.30 5.40 9.94
C LYS A 631 10.50 4.00 10.52
N TYR A 632 10.00 3.70 11.71
CA TYR A 632 10.02 2.34 12.26
C TYR A 632 9.20 1.38 11.38
N LEU A 633 7.94 1.73 11.10
CA LEU A 633 7.00 0.89 10.37
C LEU A 633 7.51 0.49 8.98
N LEU A 634 8.04 1.44 8.21
CA LEU A 634 8.55 1.18 6.86
C LEU A 634 9.92 0.46 6.86
N LEU A 635 10.70 0.60 7.95
CA LEU A 635 11.99 -0.08 8.07
C LEU A 635 11.83 -1.55 8.46
N TYR A 636 10.95 -1.87 9.42
CA TYR A 636 10.86 -3.20 10.04
C TYR A 636 9.62 -4.02 9.68
N ILE A 637 8.52 -3.38 9.28
CA ILE A 637 7.23 -4.07 9.11
C ILE A 637 6.74 -4.05 7.67
N PHE A 638 6.54 -2.87 7.09
CA PHE A 638 5.87 -2.72 5.80
C PHE A 638 6.78 -2.79 4.59
N VAL A 639 6.19 -3.28 3.49
CA VAL A 639 6.88 -3.52 2.22
C VAL A 639 6.28 -2.73 1.08
N THR A 640 7.15 -2.30 0.17
CA THR A 640 6.74 -1.67 -1.08
C THR A 640 6.43 -2.75 -2.12
N LYS A 641 5.15 -2.94 -2.43
CA LYS A 641 4.73 -3.99 -3.38
C LYS A 641 5.30 -3.77 -4.78
N THR A 642 5.24 -2.52 -5.25
CA THR A 642 5.76 -2.11 -6.56
C THR A 642 6.42 -0.74 -6.43
N GLU A 643 7.71 -0.67 -6.72
CA GLU A 643 8.45 0.60 -6.75
C GLU A 643 8.08 1.41 -8.01
N SER A 644 7.62 2.64 -7.78
CA SER A 644 7.40 3.68 -8.80
C SER A 644 8.71 4.40 -9.14
N GLY A 645 9.75 4.18 -8.35
CA GLY A 645 11.04 4.86 -8.45
C GLY A 645 10.87 6.35 -8.24
N GLY A 646 10.02 6.80 -7.31
CA GLY A 646 9.86 8.19 -6.90
C GLY A 646 8.95 9.08 -7.74
N ARG A 647 8.11 8.49 -8.60
CA ARG A 647 7.16 9.27 -9.41
C ARG A 647 5.97 9.81 -8.60
N TYR A 648 5.85 9.48 -7.31
CA TYR A 648 4.85 10.06 -6.40
C TYR A 648 5.16 11.52 -6.04
N TRP A 649 6.43 11.93 -6.02
CA TRP A 649 6.83 13.29 -5.62
C TRP A 649 6.11 14.38 -6.40
N ARG A 650 6.06 14.27 -7.72
CA ARG A 650 5.39 15.25 -8.59
C ARG A 650 3.91 15.43 -8.25
N LEU A 651 3.24 14.34 -7.85
CA LEU A 651 1.84 14.39 -7.43
C LEU A 651 1.70 15.14 -6.11
N ILE A 652 2.55 14.83 -5.11
CA ILE A 652 2.56 15.47 -3.80
C ILE A 652 2.85 16.97 -3.92
N TYR A 653 3.89 17.33 -4.68
CA TYR A 653 4.28 18.71 -4.95
C TYR A 653 3.10 19.52 -5.51
N ASN A 654 2.44 19.01 -6.55
CA ASN A 654 1.29 19.69 -7.17
C ASN A 654 0.11 19.89 -6.19
N ARG A 655 -0.02 19.05 -5.17
CA ARG A 655 -1.09 19.10 -4.17
C ARG A 655 -0.79 20.09 -3.06
N VAL A 656 0.46 20.15 -2.60
CA VAL A 656 0.90 21.20 -1.67
C VAL A 656 0.80 22.59 -2.32
N VAL A 657 1.20 22.71 -3.60
CA VAL A 657 1.02 23.97 -4.36
C VAL A 657 -0.45 24.39 -4.41
N PHE A 658 -1.35 23.45 -4.68
CA PHE A 658 -2.79 23.73 -4.66
C PHE A 658 -3.28 24.14 -3.27
N ALA A 659 -2.82 23.48 -2.21
CA ALA A 659 -3.17 23.83 -0.83
C ALA A 659 -2.74 25.26 -0.43
N VAL A 660 -1.56 25.71 -0.88
CA VAL A 660 -1.11 27.10 -0.65
C VAL A 660 -1.99 28.09 -1.41
N ILE A 661 -2.33 27.80 -2.67
CA ILE A 661 -3.22 28.67 -3.46
C ILE A 661 -4.61 28.73 -2.80
N LEU A 662 -5.13 27.60 -2.31
CA LEU A 662 -6.39 27.54 -1.58
C LEU A 662 -6.32 28.34 -0.27
N SER A 663 -5.21 28.24 0.47
CA SER A 663 -4.98 29.04 1.69
C SER A 663 -4.98 30.54 1.39
N ASN A 664 -4.28 30.98 0.35
CA ASN A 664 -4.29 32.38 -0.08
C ASN A 664 -5.71 32.87 -0.44
N PHE A 665 -6.52 32.02 -1.07
CA PHE A 665 -7.91 32.32 -1.36
C PHE A 665 -8.74 32.49 -0.08
N VAL A 666 -8.58 31.59 0.90
CA VAL A 666 -9.24 31.70 2.22
C VAL A 666 -8.83 33.00 2.93
N THR A 667 -7.55 33.36 2.93
CA THR A 667 -7.09 34.65 3.48
C THR A 667 -7.71 35.84 2.74
N GLY A 668 -7.80 35.77 1.41
CA GLY A 668 -8.45 36.79 0.59
C GLY A 668 -9.93 36.99 0.93
N LEU A 669 -10.66 35.91 1.21
CA LEU A 669 -12.07 35.99 1.63
C LEU A 669 -12.25 36.74 2.95
N ILE A 670 -11.37 36.51 3.92
CA ILE A 670 -11.41 37.17 5.23
C ILE A 670 -11.13 38.67 5.07
N VAL A 671 -10.07 39.01 4.31
CA VAL A 671 -9.68 40.39 4.05
C VAL A 671 -10.77 41.13 3.28
N THR A 672 -11.47 40.47 2.35
CA THR A 672 -12.58 41.08 1.62
C THR A 672 -13.78 41.35 2.53
N ALA A 673 -14.04 40.49 3.52
CA ALA A 673 -15.19 40.66 4.41
C ALA A 673 -14.97 41.67 5.55
N ARG A 674 -13.72 41.82 6.02
CA ARG A 674 -13.39 42.62 7.23
C ARG A 674 -12.33 43.71 7.03
N GLY A 675 -11.69 43.75 5.86
CA GLY A 675 -10.58 44.64 5.54
C GLY A 675 -10.88 45.60 4.39
N SER A 676 -9.80 46.14 3.83
CA SER A 676 -9.84 47.11 2.71
C SER A 676 -9.60 46.43 1.37
N TRP A 677 -10.11 47.02 0.28
CA TRP A 677 -9.79 46.59 -1.09
C TRP A 677 -8.29 46.68 -1.42
N THR A 678 -7.56 47.63 -0.83
CA THR A 678 -6.09 47.74 -1.01
C THR A 678 -5.36 46.51 -0.50
N MET A 679 -5.85 45.92 0.58
CA MET A 679 -5.33 44.68 1.15
C MET A 679 -5.59 43.49 0.21
N VAL A 680 -6.76 43.43 -0.44
CA VAL A 680 -7.09 42.38 -1.41
C VAL A 680 -6.15 42.42 -2.61
N TYR A 681 -5.88 43.60 -3.17
CA TYR A 681 -4.95 43.75 -4.30
C TYR A 681 -3.54 43.25 -3.97
N SER A 682 -3.09 43.39 -2.71
CA SER A 682 -1.79 42.88 -2.27
C SER A 682 -1.68 41.35 -2.23
N LEU A 683 -2.79 40.61 -2.20
CA LEU A 683 -2.81 39.14 -2.17
C LEU A 683 -2.87 38.50 -3.56
N VAL A 684 -3.36 39.22 -4.58
CA VAL A 684 -3.50 38.72 -5.95
C VAL A 684 -2.18 38.22 -6.57
N PRO A 685 -1.01 38.85 -6.33
CA PRO A 685 0.26 38.35 -6.85
C PRO A 685 0.70 36.99 -6.29
N LEU A 686 0.28 36.61 -5.08
CA LEU A 686 0.76 35.39 -4.40
C LEU A 686 0.44 34.10 -5.19
N PRO A 687 -0.81 33.83 -5.61
CA PRO A 687 -1.11 32.69 -6.48
C PRO A 687 -0.31 32.68 -7.79
N LEU A 688 -0.08 33.85 -8.41
CA LEU A 688 0.65 33.97 -9.67
C LEU A 688 2.13 33.62 -9.50
N ILE A 689 2.77 34.13 -8.45
CA ILE A 689 4.15 33.78 -8.07
C ILE A 689 4.26 32.27 -7.84
N MET A 690 3.28 31.68 -7.15
CA MET A 690 3.29 30.24 -6.86
C MET A 690 3.12 29.38 -8.13
N LEU A 691 2.30 29.82 -9.09
CA LEU A 691 2.17 29.18 -10.40
C LEU A 691 3.45 29.33 -11.25
N GLY A 692 4.09 30.50 -11.21
CA GLY A 692 5.40 30.73 -11.84
C GLY A 692 6.47 29.82 -11.26
N PHE A 693 6.53 29.68 -9.93
CA PHE A 693 7.44 28.77 -9.24
C PHE A 693 7.21 27.30 -9.61
N LYS A 694 5.94 26.88 -9.75
CA LYS A 694 5.59 25.55 -10.25
C LYS A 694 6.09 25.32 -11.67
N TRP A 695 5.96 26.31 -12.55
CA TRP A 695 6.46 26.23 -13.92
C TRP A 695 7.99 26.14 -13.95
N TYR A 696 8.69 26.97 -13.17
CA TYR A 696 10.14 26.92 -13.00
C TYR A 696 10.63 25.54 -12.54
N CYS A 697 10.03 24.96 -11.49
CA CYS A 697 10.40 23.63 -11.00
C CYS A 697 10.17 22.53 -12.04
N ARG A 698 9.06 22.60 -12.78
CA ARG A 698 8.73 21.65 -13.84
C ARG A 698 9.76 21.65 -14.96
N VAL A 699 10.16 22.83 -15.45
CA VAL A 699 11.11 22.94 -16.57
C VAL A 699 12.50 22.47 -16.13
N THR A 700 12.92 22.88 -14.94
CA THR A 700 14.28 22.64 -14.43
C THR A 700 14.51 21.17 -14.07
N PHE A 701 13.59 20.57 -13.30
CA PHE A 701 13.85 19.28 -12.64
C PHE A 701 13.09 18.09 -13.24
N ASP A 702 11.83 18.23 -13.69
CA ASP A 702 10.99 17.06 -14.06
C ASP A 702 11.62 16.21 -15.16
N ASN A 703 12.19 16.87 -16.17
CA ASN A 703 12.81 16.19 -17.30
C ASN A 703 14.08 15.44 -16.87
N GLN A 704 14.86 15.96 -15.90
CA GLN A 704 16.07 15.29 -15.39
C GLN A 704 15.71 14.12 -14.47
N MET A 705 14.59 14.22 -13.75
CA MET A 705 14.10 13.13 -12.93
C MET A 705 13.54 11.98 -13.77
N GLN A 706 12.92 12.26 -14.91
CA GLN A 706 12.27 11.20 -15.69
C GLN A 706 13.24 10.38 -16.56
N TYR A 707 14.31 10.99 -17.07
CA TYR A 707 15.22 10.38 -18.04
C TYR A 707 16.66 10.36 -17.52
N TYR A 708 17.38 9.25 -17.71
CA TYR A 708 18.75 9.06 -17.25
C TYR A 708 19.75 9.95 -17.98
N ASN A 709 19.81 9.81 -19.31
CA ASN A 709 20.58 10.68 -20.19
C ASN A 709 19.67 11.28 -21.27
N ARG A 710 20.02 12.47 -21.74
CA ARG A 710 19.38 13.18 -22.87
C ARG A 710 20.29 13.31 -24.08
N ALA A 711 21.61 13.27 -23.85
CA ALA A 711 22.63 13.47 -24.86
C ALA A 711 23.00 12.15 -25.53
N LEU A 712 23.33 12.22 -26.82
CA LEU A 712 23.85 11.12 -27.60
C LEU A 712 25.31 10.88 -27.16
N VAL A 713 25.56 9.91 -26.29
CA VAL A 713 26.92 9.42 -26.07
C VAL A 713 27.15 8.35 -27.13
N THR A 714 27.62 8.77 -28.29
CA THR A 714 28.10 7.85 -29.32
C THR A 714 29.46 7.36 -28.86
N ASP A 715 29.49 6.37 -27.96
CA ASP A 715 30.74 5.66 -27.66
C ASP A 715 30.82 4.47 -28.63
N PRO A 716 31.60 4.57 -29.73
CA PRO A 716 31.66 3.53 -30.75
C PRO A 716 32.16 2.20 -30.18
N GLU A 717 32.98 2.20 -29.12
CA GLU A 717 33.47 0.99 -28.44
C GLU A 717 32.37 0.20 -27.70
N ALA A 718 31.30 0.85 -27.22
CA ALA A 718 30.18 0.15 -26.56
C ALA A 718 29.30 -0.63 -27.56
N THR A 719 29.27 -0.21 -28.82
CA THR A 719 28.47 -0.86 -29.88
C THR A 719 29.12 -2.14 -30.44
N ALA A 720 30.43 -2.33 -30.22
CA ALA A 720 31.20 -3.45 -30.77
C ALA A 720 30.96 -4.80 -30.05
N ASN A 721 30.37 -4.81 -28.85
CA ASN A 721 30.17 -6.03 -28.05
C ASN A 721 28.83 -6.77 -28.30
N SER A 722 28.13 -6.51 -29.41
CA SER A 722 26.82 -7.08 -29.79
C SER A 722 26.76 -8.62 -30.05
N LYS A 723 27.75 -9.42 -29.63
CA LYS A 723 27.76 -10.88 -29.87
C LYS A 723 26.68 -11.67 -29.08
N SER A 724 25.94 -11.04 -28.15
CA SER A 724 24.88 -11.67 -27.34
C SER A 724 23.43 -11.39 -27.81
N SER A 725 23.22 -11.09 -29.09
CA SER A 725 21.92 -10.64 -29.63
C SER A 725 20.75 -11.64 -29.43
N LYS A 726 20.90 -12.93 -29.78
CA LYS A 726 19.81 -13.91 -29.71
C LYS A 726 19.32 -14.15 -28.27
N LYS A 727 20.25 -14.25 -27.32
CA LYS A 727 19.95 -14.47 -25.90
C LYS A 727 19.17 -13.29 -25.30
N MET A 728 19.42 -12.06 -25.75
CA MET A 728 18.70 -10.90 -25.23
C MET A 728 17.26 -10.80 -25.76
N VAL A 729 17.03 -11.17 -27.04
CA VAL A 729 15.67 -11.27 -27.61
C VAL A 729 14.85 -12.32 -26.86
N GLU A 730 15.42 -13.50 -26.62
CA GLU A 730 14.75 -14.56 -25.86
C GLU A 730 14.38 -14.08 -24.45
N ARG A 731 15.31 -13.44 -23.75
CA ARG A 731 15.08 -12.83 -22.42
C ARG A 731 14.03 -11.72 -22.45
N LEU A 732 14.03 -10.86 -23.47
CA LEU A 732 13.01 -9.83 -23.63
C LEU A 732 11.63 -10.46 -23.77
N SER A 733 11.50 -11.46 -24.64
CA SER A 733 10.24 -12.16 -24.88
C SER A 733 9.78 -12.97 -23.66
N SER A 734 10.70 -13.50 -22.84
CA SER A 734 10.35 -14.25 -21.63
C SER A 734 9.99 -13.34 -20.45
N ARG A 735 10.55 -12.13 -20.37
CA ARG A 735 10.36 -11.20 -19.24
C ARG A 735 9.27 -10.16 -19.48
N PHE A 736 9.16 -9.66 -20.71
CA PHE A 736 8.11 -8.75 -21.17
C PHE A 736 7.06 -9.46 -22.04
N GLY A 737 7.10 -10.80 -22.09
CA GLY A 737 5.96 -11.61 -22.48
C GLY A 737 4.88 -11.59 -21.41
N HIS A 738 3.66 -11.96 -21.78
CA HIS A 738 2.61 -12.00 -20.78
C HIS A 738 2.83 -13.15 -19.77
N PRO A 739 2.70 -12.89 -18.45
CA PRO A 739 2.94 -13.88 -17.39
C PRO A 739 2.19 -15.19 -17.57
N ALA A 740 0.96 -15.14 -18.07
CA ALA A 740 0.12 -16.31 -18.33
C ALA A 740 0.78 -17.40 -19.20
N LEU A 741 1.73 -17.03 -20.08
CA LEU A 741 2.40 -17.95 -20.98
C LEU A 741 3.43 -18.85 -20.28
N TYR A 742 4.15 -18.31 -19.29
CA TYR A 742 5.31 -18.97 -18.68
C TYR A 742 5.19 -19.18 -17.17
N LYS A 743 4.26 -18.48 -16.48
CA LYS A 743 4.09 -18.63 -15.03
C LYS A 743 3.55 -20.03 -14.73
N PRO A 744 4.20 -20.79 -13.81
CA PRO A 744 3.66 -22.07 -13.37
C PRO A 744 2.29 -21.88 -12.70
N LEU A 745 1.45 -22.90 -12.79
CA LEU A 745 0.14 -22.89 -12.14
C LEU A 745 0.30 -23.11 -10.64
N THR A 746 -0.61 -22.52 -9.85
CA THR A 746 -0.56 -22.67 -8.39
C THR A 746 -0.97 -24.09 -7.99
N THR A 747 -0.06 -24.84 -7.40
CA THR A 747 -0.38 -26.15 -6.81
C THR A 747 -1.17 -26.00 -5.51
N PRO A 748 -2.17 -26.85 -5.20
CA PRO A 748 -2.87 -26.81 -3.93
C PRO A 748 -1.97 -27.32 -2.79
N MET A 749 -1.96 -26.61 -1.66
CA MET A 749 -1.12 -26.93 -0.50
C MET A 749 -1.89 -27.61 0.63
N VAL A 750 -1.33 -28.68 1.20
CA VAL A 750 -1.91 -29.44 2.31
C VAL A 750 -0.90 -29.55 3.46
N HIS A 751 -1.39 -29.52 4.70
CA HIS A 751 -0.56 -29.64 5.89
C HIS A 751 -0.01 -31.07 6.04
N ALA A 752 1.25 -31.24 6.43
CA ALA A 752 1.87 -32.56 6.59
C ALA A 752 1.09 -33.53 7.50
N LYS A 753 0.47 -33.01 8.58
CA LYS A 753 -0.39 -33.80 9.48
C LYS A 753 -1.59 -34.45 8.77
N ALA A 754 -2.09 -33.85 7.70
CA ALA A 754 -3.25 -34.34 6.96
C ALA A 754 -2.89 -35.35 5.85
N VAL A 755 -1.61 -35.57 5.56
CA VAL A 755 -1.16 -36.39 4.42
C VAL A 755 -1.59 -37.85 4.56
N GLY A 756 -1.39 -38.45 5.74
CA GLY A 756 -1.76 -39.85 5.97
C GLY A 756 -3.27 -40.09 5.82
N ALA A 757 -4.09 -39.12 6.24
CA ALA A 757 -5.55 -39.17 6.05
C ALA A 757 -5.94 -38.95 4.58
N LEU A 758 -5.22 -38.08 3.88
CA LEU A 758 -5.43 -37.79 2.46
C LEU A 758 -5.06 -38.98 1.56
N GLU A 759 -3.95 -39.68 1.85
CA GLU A 759 -3.53 -40.87 1.10
C GLU A 759 -4.54 -42.01 1.26
N LYS A 760 -4.99 -42.28 2.49
CA LYS A 760 -6.08 -43.24 2.76
C LYS A 760 -7.36 -42.87 2.01
N PHE A 761 -7.69 -41.58 1.95
CA PHE A 761 -8.85 -41.07 1.21
C PHE A 761 -8.75 -41.35 -0.30
N PHE A 762 -7.61 -41.08 -0.94
CA PHE A 762 -7.44 -41.33 -2.37
C PHE A 762 -7.28 -42.82 -2.72
N GLN A 763 -6.67 -43.62 -1.84
CA GLN A 763 -6.56 -45.08 -2.02
C GLN A 763 -7.93 -45.76 -1.92
N SER A 764 -8.77 -45.36 -0.95
CA SER A 764 -10.15 -45.84 -0.85
C SER A 764 -10.98 -45.54 -2.11
N ARG A 765 -10.72 -44.41 -2.78
CA ARG A 765 -11.36 -44.05 -4.05
C ARG A 765 -10.88 -44.91 -5.24
N GLN A 766 -9.61 -45.31 -5.27
CA GLN A 766 -9.08 -46.18 -6.33
C GLN A 766 -9.59 -47.63 -6.20
N GLY A 767 -9.92 -48.08 -4.99
CA GLY A 767 -10.47 -49.42 -4.73
C GLY A 767 -11.95 -49.61 -5.07
N MET A 768 -12.69 -48.55 -5.43
CA MET A 768 -14.16 -48.62 -5.60
C MET A 768 -14.62 -48.79 -7.06
N GLY A 769 -13.71 -49.16 -7.97
CA GLY A 769 -13.98 -49.30 -9.42
C GLY A 769 -13.31 -50.50 -10.10
N ALA A 770 -12.78 -51.46 -9.35
CA ALA A 770 -12.24 -52.70 -9.92
C ALA A 770 -12.69 -53.89 -9.07
N GLU A 771 -13.79 -54.54 -9.47
CA GLU A 771 -13.94 -55.96 -9.17
C GLU A 771 -12.89 -56.71 -9.98
N THR A 772 -11.85 -57.22 -9.32
CA THR A 772 -11.24 -58.55 -9.47
C THR A 772 -9.78 -58.54 -9.01
N GLY A 773 -9.43 -59.50 -8.15
CA GLY A 773 -8.06 -60.00 -8.01
C GLY A 773 -7.40 -59.72 -6.67
N GLU A 774 -7.53 -60.69 -5.77
CA GLU A 774 -6.58 -60.95 -4.68
C GLU A 774 -5.14 -60.95 -5.22
N TYR A 775 -4.38 -59.88 -5.01
CA TYR A 775 -2.91 -59.89 -4.87
C TYR A 775 -2.53 -58.57 -4.20
N SER A 776 -2.70 -58.54 -2.87
CA SER A 776 -2.06 -57.54 -2.02
C SER A 776 -0.60 -57.93 -1.86
N ASP A 777 0.24 -57.69 -2.87
CA ASP A 777 1.67 -57.54 -2.66
C ASP A 777 2.32 -56.87 -3.86
N ILE A 778 3.08 -55.81 -3.57
CA ILE A 778 4.00 -55.13 -4.47
C ILE A 778 3.35 -54.15 -5.46
N ALA A 779 2.82 -53.04 -4.92
CA ALA A 779 2.95 -51.77 -5.62
C ALA A 779 4.41 -51.30 -5.49
N MET A 780 5.30 -51.70 -6.41
CA MET A 780 6.70 -51.24 -6.39
C MET A 780 6.73 -49.71 -6.45
N HIS A 781 7.19 -49.08 -5.38
CA HIS A 781 7.55 -47.67 -5.41
C HIS A 781 8.63 -47.47 -6.47
N ARG A 782 8.34 -46.67 -7.51
CA ARG A 782 9.35 -46.25 -8.49
C ARG A 782 10.48 -45.55 -7.73
N MET A 783 11.71 -46.02 -7.93
CA MET A 783 12.88 -45.40 -7.31
C MET A 783 13.15 -44.03 -7.94
N SER A 784 13.57 -43.07 -7.13
CA SER A 784 13.97 -41.75 -7.63
C SER A 784 15.15 -41.90 -8.60
N SER A 785 15.03 -41.34 -9.80
CA SER A 785 16.11 -41.36 -10.82
C SER A 785 17.37 -40.59 -10.38
N THR A 786 17.23 -39.74 -9.35
CA THR A 786 18.33 -38.93 -8.80
C THR A 786 18.91 -39.52 -7.50
N ARG A 787 18.21 -40.46 -6.86
CA ARG A 787 18.62 -41.11 -5.60
C ARG A 787 18.19 -42.59 -5.61
N PRO A 788 19.05 -43.50 -6.10
CA PRO A 788 18.78 -44.93 -6.06
C PRO A 788 18.48 -45.39 -4.62
N GLY A 789 17.46 -46.22 -4.44
CA GLY A 789 17.07 -46.77 -3.12
C GLY A 789 16.14 -45.89 -2.26
N LYS A 790 15.74 -44.69 -2.71
CA LYS A 790 14.64 -43.93 -2.10
C LYS A 790 13.42 -43.94 -3.01
N SER A 791 12.24 -44.17 -2.43
CA SER A 791 10.97 -44.01 -3.14
C SER A 791 10.87 -42.57 -3.67
N ASP A 792 10.42 -42.43 -4.91
CA ASP A 792 10.20 -41.13 -5.53
C ASP A 792 8.98 -40.47 -4.88
N ASN A 793 9.16 -39.90 -3.68
CA ASN A 793 8.13 -39.20 -2.91
C ASN A 793 7.63 -37.92 -3.61
N ASN A 794 8.08 -37.68 -4.84
CA ASN A 794 7.87 -36.44 -5.55
C ASN A 794 7.62 -36.70 -7.04
N ARG A 795 6.50 -37.37 -7.37
CA ARG A 795 5.48 -36.77 -8.26
C ARG A 795 4.22 -37.60 -8.52
N ASN A 796 3.13 -36.84 -8.69
CA ASN A 796 1.72 -37.19 -8.95
C ASN A 796 0.78 -37.23 -7.73
N ALA A 797 1.22 -36.80 -6.54
CA ALA A 797 0.24 -36.26 -5.60
C ALA A 797 -0.33 -34.96 -6.20
N PRO A 798 -1.65 -34.79 -6.30
CA PRO A 798 -2.25 -33.54 -6.78
C PRO A 798 -1.94 -32.33 -5.88
N PHE A 799 -1.26 -32.55 -4.75
CA PHE A 799 -1.08 -31.61 -3.67
C PHE A 799 0.38 -31.48 -3.27
N GLU A 800 0.76 -30.28 -2.87
CA GLU A 800 2.04 -29.97 -2.26
C GLU A 800 1.93 -30.07 -0.74
N VAL A 801 2.75 -30.93 -0.15
CA VAL A 801 2.79 -31.13 1.29
C VAL A 801 3.68 -30.08 1.93
N VAL A 802 3.14 -29.34 2.89
CA VAL A 802 3.88 -28.35 3.67
C VAL A 802 4.03 -28.84 5.12
N ALA A 803 5.29 -29.01 5.54
CA ALA A 803 5.62 -29.37 6.91
C ALA A 803 5.42 -28.18 7.86
N GLU A 804 5.16 -28.47 9.14
CA GLU A 804 4.88 -27.44 10.16
C GLU A 804 6.05 -26.46 10.35
N ASN A 805 7.29 -26.95 10.23
CA ASN A 805 8.50 -26.14 10.26
C ASN A 805 8.69 -25.25 9.02
N GLN A 806 7.95 -25.50 7.94
CA GLN A 806 8.00 -24.77 6.68
C GLN A 806 6.84 -23.78 6.49
N LEU A 807 5.94 -23.63 7.46
CA LEU A 807 4.82 -22.67 7.40
C LEU A 807 5.24 -21.18 7.49
N ASP A 808 6.52 -20.90 7.30
CA ASP A 808 7.11 -19.57 7.35
C ASP A 808 7.38 -19.04 5.94
N PHE A 809 7.09 -17.76 5.72
CA PHE A 809 7.28 -17.10 4.43
C PHE A 809 8.70 -17.18 3.88
N SER A 810 9.70 -17.33 4.77
CA SER A 810 11.12 -17.47 4.39
C SER A 810 11.38 -18.60 3.38
N TYR A 811 10.66 -19.73 3.49
CA TYR A 811 10.83 -20.88 2.60
C TYR A 811 10.20 -20.66 1.22
N PHE A 812 9.17 -19.82 1.15
CA PHE A 812 8.37 -19.61 -0.06
C PHE A 812 8.61 -18.27 -0.76
N LYS A 813 9.48 -17.42 -0.21
CA LYS A 813 9.71 -16.04 -0.69
C LYS A 813 10.16 -15.92 -2.15
N ASP A 814 10.89 -16.91 -2.66
CA ASP A 814 11.41 -16.93 -4.03
C ASP A 814 10.41 -17.48 -5.06
N ARG A 815 9.32 -18.11 -4.60
CA ARG A 815 8.32 -18.69 -5.47
C ARG A 815 7.50 -17.58 -6.16
N PRO A 816 7.22 -17.67 -7.48
CA PRO A 816 6.48 -16.65 -8.22
C PRO A 816 5.11 -16.29 -7.63
N ASP A 817 4.44 -17.25 -6.98
CA ASP A 817 3.10 -17.07 -6.42
C ASP A 817 3.12 -16.11 -5.21
N PHE A 818 4.13 -16.25 -4.34
CA PHE A 818 4.30 -15.43 -3.14
C PHE A 818 5.08 -14.14 -3.43
N ARG A 819 6.14 -14.23 -4.23
CA ARG A 819 7.03 -13.11 -4.55
C ARG A 819 6.29 -11.94 -5.21
N ASP A 820 5.40 -12.24 -6.16
CA ASP A 820 4.61 -11.20 -6.85
C ASP A 820 3.60 -10.52 -5.92
N GLU A 821 3.10 -11.26 -4.92
CA GLU A 821 2.06 -10.80 -4.02
C GLU A 821 2.62 -9.91 -2.89
N PHE A 822 3.82 -10.26 -2.37
CA PHE A 822 4.44 -9.68 -1.17
C PHE A 822 5.71 -8.86 -1.43
N GLY A 823 5.88 -8.28 -2.64
CA GLY A 823 6.90 -7.26 -2.90
C GLY A 823 8.27 -7.80 -3.30
N GLY A 824 8.27 -8.63 -4.35
CA GLY A 824 9.39 -9.41 -4.87
C GLY A 824 10.70 -8.74 -5.27
N GLY A 825 10.88 -7.44 -5.00
CA GLY A 825 12.17 -6.77 -5.16
C GLY A 825 13.05 -6.80 -3.91
N ILE A 826 12.48 -6.99 -2.71
CA ILE A 826 13.20 -6.85 -1.42
C ILE A 826 13.60 -8.21 -0.81
N TYR A 827 12.82 -9.25 -1.08
CA TYR A 827 12.93 -10.58 -0.43
C TYR A 827 13.53 -11.66 -1.33
N GLY A 828 13.64 -11.35 -2.61
CA GLY A 828 14.13 -12.25 -3.64
C GLY A 828 14.61 -11.41 -4.82
N ARG A 829 15.22 -12.09 -5.79
CA ARG A 829 15.80 -11.39 -6.95
C ARG A 829 14.71 -10.74 -7.80
N PRO A 830 14.82 -9.44 -8.13
CA PRO A 830 13.90 -8.80 -9.07
C PRO A 830 13.97 -9.51 -10.43
N ASP A 831 12.81 -9.76 -11.05
CA ASP A 831 12.71 -10.51 -12.31
C ASP A 831 13.42 -9.88 -13.50
N ASP A 832 13.74 -8.60 -13.39
CA ASP A 832 14.32 -7.76 -14.42
C ASP A 832 15.84 -7.60 -14.29
N VAL A 833 16.51 -8.14 -13.26
CA VAL A 833 17.96 -7.96 -13.06
C VAL A 833 18.79 -8.97 -13.87
N PHE A 834 19.78 -8.49 -14.62
CA PHE A 834 20.78 -9.31 -15.32
C PHE A 834 21.76 -9.97 -14.33
N THR A 835 21.93 -11.30 -14.44
CA THR A 835 23.00 -12.04 -13.74
C THR A 835 24.05 -12.53 -14.74
N GLU A 836 25.31 -12.12 -14.55
CA GLU A 836 26.45 -12.57 -15.37
C GLU A 836 26.76 -14.07 -15.14
N ARG A 837 26.41 -14.66 -13.99
CA ARG A 837 26.68 -16.07 -13.67
C ARG A 837 25.66 -17.09 -14.16
N SER A 838 24.57 -16.69 -14.82
CA SER A 838 23.62 -17.65 -15.41
C SER A 838 23.96 -17.90 -16.88
N HIS A 839 25.07 -18.59 -17.12
CA HIS A 839 25.49 -19.00 -18.46
C HIS A 839 24.73 -20.23 -19.01
N THR A 840 23.81 -20.81 -18.22
CA THR A 840 22.80 -21.74 -18.71
C THR A 840 21.41 -21.10 -18.62
N PRO A 841 20.64 -21.03 -19.73
CA PRO A 841 19.21 -20.85 -19.61
C PRO A 841 18.69 -22.02 -18.77
N LYS A 842 17.93 -21.76 -17.69
CA LYS A 842 17.08 -22.83 -17.14
C LYS A 842 16.15 -23.23 -18.26
N SER A 843 16.39 -24.40 -18.84
CA SER A 843 15.50 -25.02 -19.81
C SER A 843 14.14 -25.20 -19.13
N PHE A 844 13.15 -24.41 -19.56
CA PHE A 844 11.76 -24.47 -19.10
C PHE A 844 11.02 -25.70 -19.66
N LEU A 845 11.73 -26.77 -19.98
CA LEU A 845 11.15 -28.04 -20.42
C LEU A 845 10.82 -28.89 -19.19
N ILE A 846 9.52 -28.96 -18.93
CA ILE A 846 8.78 -30.06 -18.30
C ILE A 846 9.56 -30.79 -17.20
N GLY A 847 9.32 -30.31 -15.99
CA GLY A 847 9.31 -31.11 -14.78
C GLY A 847 10.64 -31.70 -14.30
N THR A 848 11.24 -31.07 -13.29
CA THR A 848 11.84 -31.75 -12.11
C THR A 848 11.98 -30.71 -10.99
N GLY A 849 11.72 -31.13 -9.75
CA GLY A 849 11.71 -30.24 -8.60
C GLY A 849 13.13 -29.87 -8.18
N ASP A 850 13.43 -28.58 -8.13
CA ASP A 850 14.63 -28.05 -7.48
C ASP A 850 14.26 -27.64 -6.04
N SER A 851 14.80 -28.36 -5.07
CA SER A 851 14.83 -28.00 -3.65
C SER A 851 15.72 -26.76 -3.41
N PRO A 852 15.57 -26.04 -2.28
CA PRO A 852 16.29 -24.79 -2.03
C PRO A 852 17.80 -25.03 -1.85
N SER A 853 18.59 -24.13 -2.42
CA SER A 853 20.06 -24.16 -2.34
C SER A 853 20.54 -24.07 -0.89
N SER A 854 21.10 -25.15 -0.35
CA SER A 854 21.95 -25.09 0.82
C SER A 854 23.36 -24.68 0.39
N SER A 855 23.83 -23.57 0.94
CA SER A 855 25.18 -23.06 0.74
C SER A 855 26.16 -23.85 1.61
N ARG A 856 26.99 -24.70 0.99
CA ARG A 856 28.31 -25.07 1.50
C ARG A 856 29.38 -24.45 0.61
N ALA A 857 30.29 -23.70 1.21
CA ALA A 857 31.46 -23.15 0.55
C ALA A 857 32.44 -24.28 0.21
N SER A 858 32.95 -24.30 -1.03
CA SER A 858 34.13 -25.08 -1.39
C SER A 858 35.38 -24.26 -1.09
N SER A 859 36.30 -24.85 -0.33
CA SER A 859 37.64 -24.34 -0.02
C SER A 859 38.47 -24.10 -1.30
N PRO A 860 39.41 -23.13 -1.29
CA PRO A 860 40.28 -22.89 -2.42
C PRO A 860 41.47 -23.86 -2.41
N THR A 861 41.71 -24.54 -3.52
CA THR A 861 43.00 -25.19 -3.80
C THR A 861 43.94 -24.20 -4.51
N PRO A 862 45.27 -24.26 -4.28
CA PRO A 862 46.23 -23.37 -4.91
C PRO A 862 46.53 -23.83 -6.34
N SER A 863 46.49 -22.92 -7.31
CA SER A 863 46.98 -23.19 -8.67
C SER A 863 48.46 -22.82 -8.77
N THR A 864 49.27 -23.82 -9.11
CA THR A 864 50.68 -23.72 -9.44
C THR A 864 50.85 -23.12 -10.85
N TYR A 865 51.72 -22.12 -10.95
CA TYR A 865 52.17 -21.54 -12.21
C TYR A 865 53.14 -22.49 -12.92
N SER A 866 52.91 -22.78 -14.20
CA SER A 866 53.95 -23.28 -15.11
C SER A 866 54.31 -22.19 -16.11
N GLN A 867 55.57 -21.77 -16.04
CA GLN A 867 56.25 -20.94 -17.03
C GLN A 867 56.40 -21.71 -18.36
N GLN A 868 56.20 -21.01 -19.47
CA GLN A 868 57.07 -21.17 -20.63
C GLN A 868 57.12 -19.84 -21.40
N GLY A 869 58.31 -19.26 -21.43
CA GLY A 869 58.58 -17.99 -22.09
C GLY A 869 58.84 -18.15 -23.58
N ARG A 870 58.72 -17.02 -24.30
CA ARG A 870 59.67 -16.66 -25.36
C ARG A 870 59.66 -15.15 -25.56
N SER A 871 60.88 -14.63 -25.57
CA SER A 871 61.38 -13.27 -25.72
C SER A 871 61.20 -12.69 -27.11
N ALA A 872 61.03 -11.37 -27.22
CA ALA A 872 61.95 -10.49 -27.97
C ALA A 872 61.54 -9.02 -27.80
N THR A 873 62.43 -8.24 -27.21
CA THR A 873 62.37 -6.78 -27.04
C THR A 873 63.24 -6.15 -28.14
N PHE A 874 62.74 -5.12 -28.82
CA PHE A 874 63.57 -4.22 -29.63
C PHE A 874 63.49 -2.81 -29.02
N GLN A 875 64.65 -2.16 -28.91
CA GLN A 875 64.91 -0.93 -28.13
C GLN A 875 65.25 0.26 -29.05
N GLY A 876 64.72 1.44 -28.72
CA GLY A 876 65.33 2.78 -28.99
C GLY A 876 64.60 3.73 -29.97
N PRO A 877 64.88 5.06 -29.98
CA PRO A 877 64.65 6.01 -28.86
C PRO A 877 64.09 7.42 -29.29
N HIS A 878 63.64 8.22 -28.28
CA HIS A 878 63.31 9.68 -28.24
C HIS A 878 62.00 10.19 -28.91
N GLY A 879 61.13 11.05 -28.33
CA GLY A 879 61.06 11.78 -27.06
C GLY A 879 59.70 12.53 -26.85
N ARG A 880 59.38 12.81 -25.56
CA ARG A 880 58.43 13.77 -24.86
C ARG A 880 57.20 14.35 -25.60
N PHE A 881 55.96 14.43 -25.06
CA PHE A 881 55.40 14.93 -23.76
C PHE A 881 53.94 14.39 -23.55
N PRO A 882 53.13 14.84 -22.56
CA PRO A 882 53.13 14.63 -21.10
C PRO A 882 51.99 13.70 -20.61
N GLN A 883 52.17 13.05 -19.45
CA GLN A 883 51.18 12.15 -18.85
C GLN A 883 50.03 12.89 -18.15
N LEU A 884 48.81 12.39 -18.40
CA LEU A 884 47.56 12.79 -17.77
C LEU A 884 47.35 11.94 -16.51
N SER A 885 47.88 12.37 -15.36
CA SER A 885 47.68 11.70 -14.07
C SER A 885 47.05 12.60 -13.01
N ASP A 886 46.10 13.44 -13.41
CA ASP A 886 45.18 14.13 -12.50
C ASP A 886 43.75 13.68 -12.79
N HIS A 887 43.38 12.50 -12.32
CA HIS A 887 41.99 12.08 -12.23
C HIS A 887 41.76 11.35 -10.89
N PRO A 888 40.80 11.79 -10.05
CA PRO A 888 40.63 11.30 -8.67
C PRO A 888 40.00 9.89 -8.58
N ALA A 889 40.18 9.06 -9.60
CA ALA A 889 39.62 7.71 -9.68
C ALA A 889 40.62 6.60 -9.30
N PHE A 890 41.90 6.93 -9.09
CA PHE A 890 42.94 5.92 -8.82
C PHE A 890 43.93 6.43 -7.76
N GLN A 891 43.54 6.37 -6.50
CA GLN A 891 44.48 6.28 -5.37
C GLN A 891 44.22 4.96 -4.64
N PRO A 892 45.23 4.08 -4.47
CA PRO A 892 45.17 3.02 -3.49
C PRO A 892 45.43 3.64 -2.11
N ASN A 893 44.46 3.55 -1.22
CA ASN A 893 44.62 3.97 0.17
C ASN A 893 45.15 2.78 0.97
N ASP A 894 46.47 2.76 1.20
CA ASP A 894 47.09 1.96 2.26
C ASP A 894 47.04 2.76 3.55
N SER A 895 46.25 2.27 4.52
CA SER A 895 46.39 2.64 5.92
C SER A 895 45.79 1.51 6.77
N GLU A 896 46.66 0.65 7.29
CA GLU A 896 46.37 -0.33 8.33
C GLU A 896 46.01 0.39 9.64
N GLU A 897 44.79 0.23 10.14
CA GLU A 897 44.44 0.37 11.57
C GLU A 897 43.24 -0.53 11.92
N PRO A 898 43.14 -1.00 13.18
CA PRO A 898 42.54 -2.30 13.51
C PRO A 898 41.01 -2.30 13.64
N SER A 899 40.38 -3.36 13.13
CA SER A 899 38.93 -3.59 13.20
C SER A 899 38.48 -4.03 14.59
N PHE A 900 37.68 -3.20 15.26
CA PHE A 900 37.10 -3.44 16.60
C PHE A 900 35.73 -4.15 16.61
N TYR A 901 35.42 -4.98 15.60
CA TYR A 901 34.18 -5.77 15.58
C TYR A 901 34.38 -7.22 15.13
N THR A 902 35.13 -7.96 15.94
CA THR A 902 35.01 -9.42 16.01
C THR A 902 34.62 -9.80 17.43
N ALA A 903 33.35 -9.61 17.76
CA ALA A 903 32.73 -10.32 18.87
C ALA A 903 32.17 -11.64 18.32
N PRO A 904 32.52 -12.81 18.89
CA PRO A 904 31.93 -14.07 18.49
C PRO A 904 30.45 -14.07 18.87
N ASN A 905 29.60 -14.36 17.88
CA ASN A 905 28.15 -14.29 17.99
C ASN A 905 27.62 -15.53 18.75
N GLU A 906 27.53 -15.45 20.08
CA GLU A 906 27.02 -16.54 20.95
C GLU A 906 25.52 -16.83 20.77
N SER A 907 24.77 -15.99 20.05
CA SER A 907 23.33 -16.19 19.87
C SER A 907 22.95 -17.30 18.88
N GLU A 908 23.87 -17.79 18.05
CA GLU A 908 23.61 -18.93 17.15
C GLU A 908 23.86 -20.30 17.83
N ARG A 909 24.71 -20.37 18.86
CA ARG A 909 25.02 -21.65 19.52
C ARG A 909 23.97 -22.09 20.54
N GLY A 910 23.24 -21.16 21.17
CA GLY A 910 22.24 -21.47 22.20
C GLY A 910 20.90 -22.01 21.69
N LEU A 911 20.64 -21.99 20.38
CA LEU A 911 19.41 -22.55 19.78
C LEU A 911 19.62 -23.90 19.11
N LEU A 912 20.87 -24.37 19.02
CA LEU A 912 21.24 -25.67 18.43
C LEU A 912 21.53 -26.74 19.50
N SER A 913 21.51 -26.41 20.79
CA SER A 913 21.81 -27.35 21.88
C SER A 913 20.60 -28.16 22.40
N HIS A 914 19.41 -27.98 21.83
CA HIS A 914 18.20 -28.73 22.22
C HIS A 914 17.60 -29.62 21.11
N ALA A 915 18.37 -29.95 20.07
CA ALA A 915 18.00 -30.97 19.11
C ALA A 915 18.96 -32.18 19.23
N GLN A 916 18.83 -32.94 20.32
CA GLN A 916 19.47 -34.25 20.45
C GLN A 916 18.76 -35.26 19.53
N THR A 917 19.51 -35.71 18.52
CA THR A 917 19.64 -37.09 18.04
C THR A 917 18.40 -38.00 18.04
N THR A 918 17.92 -38.34 16.84
CA THR A 918 17.17 -39.58 16.57
C THR A 918 18.07 -40.80 16.79
N PRO A 919 17.67 -41.80 17.61
CA PRO A 919 18.34 -43.10 17.61
C PRO A 919 17.86 -43.92 16.41
N LEU A 920 18.82 -44.46 15.67
CA LEU A 920 18.64 -45.57 14.75
C LEU A 920 18.19 -46.79 15.57
N ARG A 921 17.14 -47.50 15.11
CA ARG A 921 16.85 -48.85 15.60
C ARG A 921 16.84 -49.82 14.42
N GLN A 922 17.81 -50.73 14.52
CA GLN A 922 18.07 -51.90 13.70
C GLN A 922 17.33 -53.08 14.37
N ASP A 923 16.80 -53.99 13.57
CA ASP A 923 16.07 -55.19 14.00
C ASP A 923 16.91 -56.08 14.94
N GLY A 924 16.24 -56.73 15.90
CA GLY A 924 16.86 -57.65 16.84
C GLY A 924 15.88 -58.25 17.85
N ASP A 925 15.69 -59.55 17.69
CA ASP A 925 14.84 -60.52 18.39
C ASP A 925 15.02 -60.70 19.92
N ILE A 926 13.98 -61.30 20.52
CA ILE A 926 13.94 -62.20 21.71
C ILE A 926 14.21 -61.63 23.13
N GLY A 927 13.35 -62.01 24.09
CA GLY A 927 13.81 -62.38 25.45
C GLY A 927 13.20 -61.69 26.66
N SER A 928 12.06 -62.23 27.15
CA SER A 928 11.81 -62.65 28.54
C SER A 928 12.28 -61.81 29.76
N ILE A 929 11.29 -61.52 30.62
CA ILE A 929 11.22 -61.91 32.05
C ILE A 929 11.83 -61.00 33.15
N ASP A 930 10.94 -60.79 34.14
CA ASP A 930 11.08 -60.50 35.58
C ASP A 930 11.50 -59.11 36.09
N ARG A 931 11.11 -58.65 37.29
CA ARG A 931 10.00 -58.82 38.27
C ARG A 931 10.47 -58.08 39.55
N TRP A 932 9.51 -57.61 40.36
CA TRP A 932 9.65 -57.17 41.79
C TRP A 932 10.23 -55.76 42.05
N HIS A 933 9.83 -54.96 43.05
CA HIS A 933 9.08 -55.12 44.31
C HIS A 933 8.35 -53.76 44.58
N SER A 934 7.03 -53.71 44.79
CA SER A 934 6.25 -53.73 46.06
C SER A 934 6.28 -52.47 46.94
N HIS A 935 5.09 -51.90 47.17
CA HIS A 935 4.47 -51.54 48.47
C HIS A 935 3.05 -50.98 48.17
N THR A 936 1.95 -51.73 48.39
CA THR A 936 1.03 -51.73 49.57
C THR A 936 0.53 -50.33 49.94
N SER A 937 -0.76 -50.01 50.13
CA SER A 937 -1.98 -50.70 50.62
C SER A 937 -3.20 -49.88 50.09
N GLU A 938 -4.47 -50.29 50.01
CA GLU A 938 -5.33 -50.96 50.98
C GLU A 938 -6.70 -51.30 50.30
N ILE A 939 -7.13 -52.57 50.40
CA ILE A 939 -8.47 -53.07 50.81
C ILE A 939 -9.73 -52.32 50.30
N ARG A 940 -10.57 -52.95 49.46
CA ARG A 940 -11.69 -53.82 49.87
C ARG A 940 -12.54 -54.33 48.69
N ASP A 941 -12.98 -55.56 48.88
CA ASP A 941 -13.82 -56.44 48.06
C ASP A 941 -15.13 -55.83 47.51
N GLN A 942 -15.53 -56.24 46.30
CA GLN A 942 -16.59 -57.25 46.09
C GLN A 942 -16.88 -57.44 44.59
N SER A 943 -16.65 -58.67 44.13
CA SER A 943 -17.14 -59.29 42.90
C SER A 943 -18.55 -59.91 43.12
N PRO A 944 -19.19 -60.56 42.13
CA PRO A 944 -19.47 -60.19 40.74
C PRO A 944 -20.94 -60.57 40.37
N SER A 945 -21.19 -60.88 39.09
CA SER A 945 -22.41 -61.48 38.50
C SER A 945 -23.47 -60.47 38.06
N ASN A 946 -24.23 -60.66 36.98
CA ASN A 946 -24.21 -61.54 35.81
C ASN A 946 -25.30 -60.95 34.87
N PHE A 947 -25.39 -61.50 33.66
CA PHE A 947 -26.58 -61.51 32.79
C PHE A 947 -26.87 -60.31 31.86
N THR A 948 -26.55 -60.57 30.59
CA THR A 948 -27.25 -60.19 29.33
C THR A 948 -28.78 -60.47 29.35
N PRO A 949 -29.58 -60.19 28.29
CA PRO A 949 -29.54 -59.17 27.22
C PRO A 949 -30.94 -58.48 27.01
N TYR A 950 -31.05 -57.68 25.94
CA TYR A 950 -32.23 -57.39 25.08
C TYR A 950 -32.77 -55.94 24.97
N ARG A 951 -32.80 -55.52 23.68
CA ARG A 951 -33.80 -54.73 22.93
C ARG A 951 -34.12 -53.27 23.33
N GLY A 952 -33.83 -52.38 22.37
CA GLY A 952 -34.89 -51.85 21.52
C GLY A 952 -35.34 -50.41 21.76
N HIS A 953 -35.02 -49.56 20.77
CA HIS A 953 -35.73 -48.34 20.34
C HIS A 953 -36.15 -47.28 21.37
N ARG A 954 -35.48 -46.13 21.27
CA ARG A 954 -36.04 -44.95 20.59
C ARG A 954 -34.94 -44.03 20.08
#